data_AF-A0A944BAA8-F1
#
_entry.id   AF-A0A944BAA8-F1
#
_cell.length_a   1.000
_cell.length_b   1.000
_cell.length_c   1.000
_cell.angle_alpha   90.00
_cell.angle_beta   90.00
_cell.angle_gamma   90.00
#
_symmetry.space_group_name_H-M   'P 1'
#
loop_
_entity.id
_entity.type
_entity.pdbx_description
1 polymer ?
#
loop_
_entity_poly.entity_id
_entity_poly.type
_entity_poly.pdbx_seq_one_letter_code
_entity_poly.pdbx_strand_id
1 'polypeptide(L)'
;MKGIMRKSTYFTAIATFLMSASTAVAVPVHINSGNPAYPFPQFLEYACGGNLGTENPEGLVHAEMERYIRKAYQQHANEFEYTGKEYKGIKYIWTPYKAAYDCSEGDGYALLAAAYMADKVTFDGYWMATHDKRRVHTKRYSDCSDNAPNYEFGKFAISDGADEGGNTAADGDVDVALALYVAYKQWGEFMLDEKGEKVLDACGNPISYKQEMINVIRGLVAMTNMDAGKNPARVNTGIIGLDGYPRGGDTWKEQTDWALQEENYITVDGVKVYPLFANPGGEKQHIDYCAPAYFREFHDLFVEMADAVGATAEWEAEQFRRAEASSDWLIGDLIGKNKTSLPTAGWNTVSRDGSETTYSNFQDGEDYRCPWRTISNYAWHGNPEYSWNPKTHQVEKGGNTYEYDAAVKLSDYMRDPAHWTASSQCYTKGDKKIPYSGPRMMGWQIDPMTGETLDDKNTSALGMSKGASAFAAIGVQDYDLMGDLFTVIYENWDASGTTDDGEWVSNYMSGWFRQTGLMALTGNYQAPSKMVAQPNLKIYRALKDSMSVCHVGDTVTYLLSYRNYGSVDAKDVKIVENVPADFAFLDADNNGVYDAASHTVTWKLNSIAGFKSDDIVGDALDFSAPNLSKTIGGVSYRCVAKNGAKGVYKTTAKISCSNGLGGETNFYPNYVTATMQRNNIEVVPTGLNVEKTADVTSVSEGDTVSFSTIITNDTVPALVGGRSHVNVAVADIDKGAQYNLMFKIYHDAVEPYIDNGNYRVTVFKDLKDAQSLQCSFDLVEGTQNGATMGTNASDFNFKDEILADGTHKFFVQFPHALAASTYFLNEMAGAAKFNCDGAKYPLRVVARFYDSSWKALDWSKGWSILSTDSDEGYYYPVTPSYQAGADPQPVDRLLRTACDEVSKLTKNVLVEEFDGYVWRKVLGDTPFVNGEDAQNVVVTDTIPLGFRLIQLKENPNVVYEKAEGKPYAGVITYRRSSALPLGEKDEMTYACVYEGGGTTMSAGCHVSSDKEKVNAVPLVITDKNESDIKNFDSQKVDEYVNVYTTLGALVKRHVRVSSALDGLDPGVYMVGNKKMIKH
;
A
#
# COMPACT_ATOMS: atom_id res chain seq x y z
N MET A 1 -29.79 -59.88 2.12
CA MET A 1 -30.98 -60.70 1.80
C MET A 1 -32.10 -59.77 1.36
N LYS A 2 -32.66 -60.04 0.17
CA LYS A 2 -34.04 -59.79 -0.36
C LYS A 2 -34.88 -58.72 0.39
N GLY A 3 -35.40 -57.64 -0.19
CA GLY A 3 -35.89 -57.41 -1.56
C GLY A 3 -37.41 -57.19 -1.56
N ILE A 4 -37.86 -56.20 -2.34
CA ILE A 4 -39.21 -55.98 -2.92
C ILE A 4 -40.16 -55.00 -2.17
N MET A 5 -40.41 -53.81 -2.77
CA MET A 5 -41.72 -53.46 -3.37
C MET A 5 -41.71 -52.15 -4.19
N ARG A 6 -42.02 -52.30 -5.50
CA ARG A 6 -42.82 -51.48 -6.46
C ARG A 6 -42.68 -49.94 -6.41
N LYS A 7 -42.05 -49.28 -7.39
CA LYS A 7 -42.56 -48.84 -8.73
C LYS A 7 -43.97 -48.22 -8.74
N SER A 8 -44.04 -46.90 -8.88
CA SER A 8 -44.87 -46.26 -9.92
C SER A 8 -44.02 -45.21 -10.65
N THR A 9 -44.21 -45.14 -11.95
CA THR A 9 -43.38 -44.44 -12.93
C THR A 9 -44.19 -43.27 -13.46
N TYR A 10 -43.62 -42.07 -13.48
CA TYR A 10 -43.97 -41.05 -14.48
C TYR A 10 -42.68 -40.60 -15.15
N PHE A 11 -42.60 -40.93 -16.44
CA PHE A 11 -41.56 -40.50 -17.36
C PHE A 11 -41.79 -39.03 -17.71
N THR A 12 -40.81 -38.17 -17.44
CA THR A 12 -40.60 -36.95 -18.20
C THR A 12 -39.17 -37.01 -18.70
N ALA A 13 -39.00 -36.89 -20.02
CA ALA A 13 -37.75 -37.05 -20.73
C ALA A 13 -36.64 -36.17 -20.12
N ILE A 14 -35.58 -36.81 -19.62
CA ILE A 14 -34.31 -36.13 -19.39
C ILE A 14 -33.71 -35.93 -20.79
N ALA A 15 -33.97 -34.77 -21.38
CA ALA A 15 -33.03 -34.20 -22.32
C ALA A 15 -31.77 -33.90 -21.51
N THR A 16 -30.76 -34.77 -21.61
CA THR A 16 -29.43 -34.47 -21.11
C THR A 16 -28.92 -33.29 -21.93
N PHE A 17 -29.21 -32.08 -21.48
CA PHE A 17 -28.40 -30.92 -21.83
C PHE A 17 -27.05 -31.18 -21.17
N LEU A 18 -26.16 -31.85 -21.89
CA LEU A 18 -24.73 -31.70 -21.69
C LEU A 18 -24.45 -30.21 -21.92
N MET A 19 -24.61 -29.39 -20.88
CA MET A 19 -23.81 -28.19 -20.77
C MET A 19 -22.38 -28.70 -20.68
N SER A 20 -21.69 -28.74 -21.83
CA SER A 20 -20.24 -28.65 -21.84
C SER A 20 -19.92 -27.29 -21.21
N ALA A 21 -19.69 -27.27 -19.90
CA ALA A 21 -18.87 -26.24 -19.31
C ALA A 21 -17.51 -26.39 -19.99
N SER A 22 -17.18 -25.50 -20.93
CA SER A 22 -15.81 -25.36 -21.39
C SER A 22 -15.01 -24.89 -20.18
N THR A 23 -14.17 -25.77 -19.65
CA THR A 23 -13.23 -25.48 -18.57
C THR A 23 -12.07 -24.72 -19.18
N ALA A 24 -12.03 -23.41 -18.97
CA ALA A 24 -10.93 -22.55 -19.38
C ALA A 24 -9.91 -22.46 -18.24
N VAL A 25 -8.69 -22.93 -18.50
CA VAL A 25 -7.55 -22.69 -17.63
C VAL A 25 -7.11 -21.25 -17.83
N ALA A 26 -7.06 -20.44 -16.76
CA ALA A 26 -6.62 -19.04 -16.82
C ALA A 26 -5.22 -18.92 -17.43
N VAL A 27 -4.98 -17.86 -18.19
CA VAL A 27 -3.64 -17.57 -18.72
C VAL A 27 -2.75 -17.11 -17.56
N PRO A 28 -1.67 -17.83 -17.24
CA PRO A 28 -0.75 -17.39 -16.20
C PRO A 28 0.08 -16.21 -16.72
N VAL A 29 0.32 -15.21 -15.85
CA VAL A 29 1.09 -14.02 -16.23
C VAL A 29 2.59 -14.24 -16.07
N HIS A 30 3.39 -13.55 -16.90
CA HIS A 30 4.85 -13.59 -16.91
C HIS A 30 5.43 -12.18 -16.70
N ILE A 31 5.14 -11.60 -15.54
CA ILE A 31 5.51 -10.21 -15.21
C ILE A 31 7.04 -10.03 -15.30
N ASN A 32 7.46 -8.97 -15.97
CA ASN A 32 8.86 -8.67 -16.30
C ASN A 32 9.57 -9.74 -17.15
N SER A 33 8.88 -10.38 -18.09
CA SER A 33 9.49 -11.31 -19.04
C SER A 33 10.15 -10.60 -20.23
N GLY A 34 11.13 -11.26 -20.85
CA GLY A 34 11.78 -10.77 -22.07
C GLY A 34 12.78 -9.62 -21.87
N ASN A 35 13.39 -9.52 -20.69
CA ASN A 35 14.38 -8.50 -20.30
C ASN A 35 13.92 -7.05 -20.59
N PRO A 36 12.81 -6.61 -19.99
CA PRO A 36 12.26 -5.28 -20.24
C PRO A 36 13.25 -4.19 -19.87
N ALA A 37 13.28 -3.13 -20.68
CA ALA A 37 14.03 -1.92 -20.43
C ALA A 37 13.45 -1.10 -19.25
N TYR A 38 12.17 -1.27 -18.95
CA TYR A 38 11.44 -0.55 -17.90
C TYR A 38 10.58 -1.52 -17.06
N PRO A 39 11.20 -2.41 -16.27
CA PRO A 39 10.50 -3.47 -15.53
C PRO A 39 9.53 -2.92 -14.49
N PHE A 40 8.42 -3.60 -14.26
CA PHE A 40 7.52 -3.32 -13.15
C PHE A 40 8.09 -3.81 -11.79
N PRO A 41 7.88 -3.09 -10.67
CA PRO A 41 7.35 -1.73 -10.54
C PRO A 41 8.46 -0.68 -10.61
N GLN A 42 8.06 0.59 -10.70
CA GLN A 42 8.93 1.75 -10.83
C GLN A 42 8.70 2.80 -9.73
N PHE A 43 7.45 3.02 -9.32
CA PHE A 43 7.08 3.95 -8.25
C PHE A 43 7.73 5.34 -8.39
N LEU A 44 7.55 5.96 -9.56
CA LEU A 44 8.11 7.27 -9.91
C LEU A 44 7.05 8.37 -9.88
N GLU A 45 7.48 9.60 -9.64
CA GLU A 45 6.64 10.80 -9.74
C GLU A 45 6.08 10.99 -11.15
N TYR A 46 4.93 11.65 -11.25
CA TYR A 46 4.40 12.17 -12.51
C TYR A 46 4.83 13.62 -12.70
N ALA A 47 4.56 14.23 -13.87
CA ALA A 47 4.90 15.63 -14.09
C ALA A 47 4.16 16.59 -13.15
N CYS A 48 2.95 16.22 -12.72
CA CYS A 48 2.17 16.99 -11.74
C CYS A 48 2.63 16.84 -10.29
N GLY A 49 3.47 15.85 -9.96
CA GLY A 49 3.99 15.63 -8.61
C GLY A 49 4.04 14.16 -8.15
N GLY A 50 4.00 14.00 -6.83
CA GLY A 50 4.09 12.73 -6.12
C GLY A 50 2.84 11.86 -6.19
N ASN A 51 2.95 10.67 -5.62
CA ASN A 51 1.93 9.62 -5.52
C ASN A 51 2.24 8.71 -4.33
N LEU A 52 1.48 7.63 -4.11
CA LEU A 52 1.69 6.74 -2.96
C LEU A 52 3.07 6.03 -2.97
N GLY A 53 3.69 5.87 -4.15
CA GLY A 53 5.04 5.32 -4.30
C GLY A 53 6.18 6.32 -3.97
N THR A 54 5.86 7.60 -3.82
CA THR A 54 6.81 8.64 -3.42
C THR A 54 6.55 9.07 -1.98
N GLU A 55 5.28 9.06 -1.57
CA GLU A 55 4.82 9.32 -0.21
C GLU A 55 3.89 8.20 0.25
N ASN A 56 4.46 7.17 0.88
CA ASN A 56 3.69 6.06 1.42
C ASN A 56 2.78 6.54 2.58
N PRO A 57 1.48 6.20 2.55
CA PRO A 57 0.60 6.45 3.69
C PRO A 57 0.91 5.45 4.81
N GLU A 58 0.29 5.64 5.96
CA GLU A 58 0.48 4.73 7.10
C GLU A 58 0.18 3.29 6.71
N GLY A 59 1.16 2.41 6.91
CA GLY A 59 1.02 0.98 6.76
C GLY A 59 0.86 0.44 5.34
N LEU A 60 0.77 1.26 4.29
CA LEU A 60 0.81 0.79 2.91
C LEU A 60 2.21 1.02 2.32
N VAL A 61 3.01 -0.03 2.22
CA VAL A 61 4.42 0.04 1.78
C VAL A 61 4.63 -0.48 0.37
N HIS A 62 5.78 -0.17 -0.25
CA HIS A 62 6.11 -0.61 -1.61
C HIS A 62 5.95 -2.12 -1.84
N ALA A 63 6.34 -2.95 -0.88
CA ALA A 63 6.23 -4.40 -0.98
C ALA A 63 4.76 -4.86 -1.09
N GLU A 64 3.86 -4.20 -0.36
CA GLU A 64 2.42 -4.51 -0.41
C GLU A 64 1.76 -3.93 -1.65
N MET A 65 2.09 -2.70 -2.03
CA MET A 65 1.63 -2.11 -3.30
C MET A 65 2.03 -3.00 -4.49
N GLU A 66 3.29 -3.45 -4.54
CA GLU A 66 3.77 -4.36 -5.59
C GLU A 66 2.98 -5.67 -5.56
N ARG A 67 2.82 -6.30 -4.39
CA ARG A 67 2.04 -7.55 -4.26
C ARG A 67 0.60 -7.39 -4.74
N TYR A 68 -0.08 -6.32 -4.32
CA TYR A 68 -1.48 -6.07 -4.64
C TYR A 68 -1.70 -5.78 -6.13
N ILE A 69 -0.80 -5.04 -6.78
CA ILE A 69 -0.88 -4.78 -8.23
C ILE A 69 -0.62 -6.07 -9.03
N ARG A 70 0.35 -6.90 -8.62
CA ARG A 70 0.59 -8.20 -9.30
C ARG A 70 -0.60 -9.14 -9.18
N LYS A 71 -1.21 -9.23 -7.99
CA LYS A 71 -2.44 -9.98 -7.76
C LYS A 71 -3.58 -9.44 -8.64
N ALA A 72 -3.74 -8.11 -8.72
CA ALA A 72 -4.74 -7.49 -9.58
C ALA A 72 -4.52 -7.81 -11.07
N TYR A 73 -3.27 -7.84 -11.55
CA TYR A 73 -2.97 -8.21 -12.93
C TYR A 73 -3.26 -9.68 -13.24
N GLN A 74 -2.86 -10.62 -12.37
CA GLN A 74 -3.21 -12.03 -12.58
C GLN A 74 -4.72 -12.24 -12.55
N GLN A 75 -5.43 -11.51 -11.69
CA GLN A 75 -6.89 -11.58 -11.66
C GLN A 75 -7.54 -10.99 -12.90
N HIS A 76 -7.00 -9.90 -13.46
CA HIS A 76 -7.39 -9.40 -14.78
C HIS A 76 -7.14 -10.47 -15.84
N ALA A 77 -5.96 -11.10 -15.86
CA ALA A 77 -5.61 -12.13 -16.83
C ALA A 77 -6.42 -13.44 -16.73
N ASN A 78 -7.18 -13.63 -15.64
CA ASN A 78 -8.10 -14.77 -15.53
C ASN A 78 -9.24 -14.71 -16.55
N GLU A 79 -9.50 -13.55 -17.17
CA GLU A 79 -10.45 -13.44 -18.28
C GLU A 79 -9.86 -13.84 -19.63
N PHE A 80 -8.54 -14.02 -19.72
CA PHE A 80 -7.86 -14.37 -20.96
C PHE A 80 -7.92 -15.88 -21.20
N GLU A 81 -7.98 -16.27 -22.47
CA GLU A 81 -7.94 -17.65 -22.93
C GLU A 81 -6.89 -17.85 -24.03
N TYR A 82 -6.39 -19.09 -24.13
CA TYR A 82 -5.66 -19.52 -25.31
C TYR A 82 -6.65 -19.87 -26.43
N THR A 83 -6.48 -19.26 -27.61
CA THR A 83 -7.31 -19.56 -28.79
C THR A 83 -7.12 -20.98 -29.35
N GLY A 84 -6.08 -21.69 -28.88
CA GLY A 84 -5.61 -22.97 -29.43
C GLY A 84 -4.68 -22.82 -30.65
N LYS A 85 -4.51 -21.61 -31.19
CA LYS A 85 -3.54 -21.31 -32.26
C LYS A 85 -2.16 -21.01 -31.68
N GLU A 86 -1.12 -21.47 -32.36
CA GLU A 86 0.28 -21.22 -32.00
C GLU A 86 1.10 -20.96 -33.26
N TYR A 87 2.02 -20.00 -33.20
CA TYR A 87 2.97 -19.74 -34.27
C TYR A 87 4.37 -19.44 -33.68
N LYS A 88 5.40 -20.15 -34.16
CA LYS A 88 6.79 -20.00 -33.69
C LYS A 88 6.95 -20.10 -32.16
N GLY A 89 6.14 -20.94 -31.51
CA GLY A 89 6.14 -21.11 -30.04
C GLY A 89 5.30 -20.08 -29.29
N ILE A 90 4.77 -19.06 -29.97
CA ILE A 90 3.90 -18.03 -29.38
C ILE A 90 2.46 -18.51 -29.49
N LYS A 91 1.82 -18.70 -28.34
CA LYS A 91 0.41 -19.08 -28.25
C LYS A 91 -0.46 -17.84 -28.34
N TYR A 92 -1.48 -17.91 -29.19
CA TYR A 92 -2.40 -16.79 -29.40
C TYR A 92 -3.35 -16.70 -28.22
N ILE A 93 -3.41 -15.52 -27.62
CA ILE A 93 -4.23 -15.19 -26.46
C ILE A 93 -5.34 -14.23 -26.92
N TRP A 94 -6.51 -14.35 -26.31
CA TRP A 94 -7.62 -13.42 -26.51
C TRP A 94 -8.51 -13.40 -25.27
N THR A 95 -9.46 -12.48 -25.22
CA THR A 95 -10.55 -12.50 -24.24
C THR A 95 -11.83 -13.02 -24.93
N PRO A 96 -12.39 -14.17 -24.48
CA PRO A 96 -13.47 -14.91 -25.16
C PRO A 96 -14.88 -14.37 -24.87
N TYR A 97 -15.02 -13.30 -24.08
CA TYR A 97 -16.20 -13.08 -23.25
C TYR A 97 -17.48 -12.73 -24.05
N LYS A 98 -18.24 -13.78 -24.42
CA LYS A 98 -19.43 -13.82 -25.31
C LYS A 98 -19.14 -13.23 -26.68
N ALA A 99 -19.53 -13.90 -27.76
CA ALA A 99 -19.38 -13.45 -29.15
C ALA A 99 -19.95 -12.03 -29.51
N ALA A 100 -20.43 -11.26 -28.52
CA ALA A 100 -20.85 -9.86 -28.63
C ALA A 100 -19.79 -8.82 -28.22
N TYR A 101 -18.68 -9.19 -27.54
CA TYR A 101 -17.66 -8.26 -27.03
C TYR A 101 -16.24 -8.54 -27.54
N ASP A 102 -16.17 -9.19 -28.68
CA ASP A 102 -14.94 -9.40 -29.43
C ASP A 102 -14.54 -8.11 -30.18
N CYS A 103 -14.20 -7.07 -29.43
CA CYS A 103 -13.89 -5.73 -29.93
C CYS A 103 -12.43 -5.30 -29.69
N SER A 104 -11.99 -4.28 -30.42
CA SER A 104 -10.67 -3.66 -30.27
C SER A 104 -10.44 -3.02 -28.89
N GLU A 105 -11.50 -2.58 -28.21
CA GLU A 105 -11.43 -2.03 -26.84
C GLU A 105 -10.82 -3.06 -25.86
N GLY A 106 -11.38 -4.28 -25.84
CA GLY A 106 -10.89 -5.35 -24.98
C GLY A 106 -9.44 -5.75 -25.32
N ASP A 107 -9.10 -5.77 -26.62
CA ASP A 107 -7.72 -6.00 -27.06
C ASP A 107 -6.78 -4.92 -26.56
N GLY A 108 -7.18 -3.64 -26.65
CA GLY A 108 -6.42 -2.49 -26.19
C GLY A 108 -6.11 -2.56 -24.69
N TYR A 109 -7.11 -2.84 -23.86
CA TYR A 109 -6.94 -2.96 -22.41
C TYR A 109 -6.02 -4.12 -22.01
N ALA A 110 -6.17 -5.30 -22.63
CA ALA A 110 -5.31 -6.45 -22.37
C ALA A 110 -3.86 -6.19 -22.79
N LEU A 111 -3.65 -5.57 -23.96
CA LEU A 111 -2.33 -5.20 -24.46
C LEU A 111 -1.67 -4.13 -23.58
N LEU A 112 -2.41 -3.11 -23.13
CA LEU A 112 -1.89 -2.11 -22.19
C LEU A 112 -1.49 -2.72 -20.86
N ALA A 113 -2.34 -3.59 -20.30
CA ALA A 113 -2.05 -4.31 -19.07
C ALA A 113 -0.76 -5.13 -19.18
N ALA A 114 -0.60 -5.89 -20.25
CA ALA A 114 0.60 -6.69 -20.47
C ALA A 114 1.84 -5.82 -20.69
N ALA A 115 1.75 -4.74 -21.46
CA ALA A 115 2.88 -3.86 -21.74
C ALA A 115 3.39 -3.12 -20.48
N TYR A 116 2.49 -2.58 -19.66
CA TYR A 116 2.87 -1.88 -18.41
C TYR A 116 3.34 -2.83 -17.30
N MET A 117 2.82 -4.06 -17.26
CA MET A 117 3.34 -5.12 -16.38
C MET A 117 4.61 -5.79 -16.92
N ALA A 118 5.10 -5.33 -18.08
CA ALA A 118 6.25 -5.89 -18.76
C ALA A 118 6.13 -7.42 -18.97
N ASP A 119 4.92 -7.90 -19.26
CA ASP A 119 4.61 -9.29 -19.56
C ASP A 119 4.66 -9.52 -21.08
N LYS A 120 5.85 -9.86 -21.56
CA LYS A 120 6.11 -10.09 -22.99
C LYS A 120 5.35 -11.29 -23.52
N VAL A 121 5.21 -12.35 -22.73
CA VAL A 121 4.54 -13.59 -23.17
C VAL A 121 3.07 -13.32 -23.44
N THR A 122 2.40 -12.66 -22.50
CA THR A 122 0.99 -12.27 -22.67
C THR A 122 0.85 -11.24 -23.79
N PHE A 123 1.71 -10.21 -23.83
CA PHE A 123 1.65 -9.18 -24.87
C PHE A 123 1.81 -9.76 -26.27
N ASP A 124 2.83 -10.59 -26.50
CA ASP A 124 3.09 -11.19 -27.81
C ASP A 124 1.95 -12.11 -28.24
N GLY A 125 1.45 -12.95 -27.33
CA GLY A 125 0.33 -13.85 -27.63
C GLY A 125 -0.93 -13.09 -28.00
N TYR A 126 -1.23 -12.01 -27.30
CA TYR A 126 -2.39 -11.17 -27.57
C TYR A 126 -2.21 -10.35 -28.85
N TRP A 127 -1.04 -9.72 -29.04
CA TRP A 127 -0.74 -8.94 -30.24
C TRP A 127 -0.77 -9.78 -31.51
N MET A 128 -0.25 -11.00 -31.48
CA MET A 128 -0.31 -11.92 -32.61
C MET A 128 -1.76 -12.23 -33.01
N ALA A 129 -2.66 -12.39 -32.03
CA ALA A 129 -4.08 -12.60 -32.27
C ALA A 129 -4.76 -11.34 -32.82
N THR A 130 -4.57 -10.19 -32.17
CA THR A 130 -5.12 -8.90 -32.61
C THR A 130 -4.64 -8.52 -34.01
N HIS A 131 -3.34 -8.66 -34.31
CA HIS A 131 -2.78 -8.35 -35.62
C HIS A 131 -3.43 -9.21 -36.70
N ASP A 132 -3.39 -10.54 -36.56
CA ASP A 132 -3.91 -11.46 -37.58
C ASP A 132 -5.43 -11.38 -37.76
N LYS A 133 -6.12 -10.76 -36.82
CA LYS A 133 -7.57 -10.63 -36.82
C LYS A 133 -8.06 -9.25 -37.24
N ARG A 134 -7.37 -8.17 -36.88
CA ARG A 134 -7.89 -6.80 -36.95
C ARG A 134 -7.04 -5.84 -37.78
N ARG A 135 -5.75 -6.12 -38.04
CA ARG A 135 -4.89 -5.21 -38.81
C ARG A 135 -5.19 -5.30 -40.30
N VAL A 136 -5.96 -4.35 -40.81
CA VAL A 136 -6.34 -4.27 -42.22
C VAL A 136 -5.13 -3.99 -43.13
N HIS A 137 -5.21 -4.43 -44.39
CA HIS A 137 -4.19 -4.21 -45.42
C HIS A 137 -2.79 -4.73 -45.05
N THR A 138 -2.74 -5.76 -44.21
CA THR A 138 -1.49 -6.43 -43.82
C THR A 138 -1.47 -7.89 -44.27
N LYS A 139 -0.31 -8.52 -44.16
CA LYS A 139 -0.17 -9.97 -44.25
C LYS A 139 -0.24 -10.55 -42.84
N ARG A 140 -1.11 -11.54 -42.61
CA ARG A 140 -1.17 -12.23 -41.32
C ARG A 140 0.18 -12.87 -40.99
N TYR A 141 0.63 -12.69 -39.75
CA TYR A 141 1.89 -13.22 -39.27
C TYR A 141 1.94 -14.74 -39.30
N SER A 142 0.82 -15.40 -39.00
CA SER A 142 0.80 -16.87 -38.92
C SER A 142 0.82 -17.61 -40.25
N ASP A 143 0.30 -17.03 -41.34
CA ASP A 143 0.12 -17.75 -42.60
C ASP A 143 0.33 -16.94 -43.88
N CYS A 144 0.71 -15.66 -43.76
CA CYS A 144 1.01 -14.78 -44.88
C CYS A 144 -0.18 -14.54 -45.85
N SER A 145 -1.42 -14.84 -45.42
CA SER A 145 -2.59 -14.43 -46.20
C SER A 145 -2.85 -12.93 -46.03
N ASP A 146 -3.56 -12.34 -46.99
CA ASP A 146 -4.09 -10.99 -46.83
C ASP A 146 -5.06 -10.91 -45.65
N ASN A 147 -5.07 -9.78 -44.95
CA ASN A 147 -5.97 -9.47 -43.84
C ASN A 147 -6.83 -8.24 -44.20
N ALA A 148 -8.14 -8.41 -44.34
CA ALA A 148 -9.09 -7.38 -44.80
C ALA A 148 -8.57 -6.50 -45.95
N PRO A 149 -8.16 -7.09 -47.11
CA PRO A 149 -7.59 -6.33 -48.23
C PRO A 149 -8.58 -5.36 -48.90
N ASN A 150 -9.88 -5.48 -48.58
CA ASN A 150 -10.94 -4.66 -49.16
C ASN A 150 -11.44 -3.57 -48.19
N TYR A 151 -10.81 -3.37 -47.04
CA TYR A 151 -11.23 -2.33 -46.09
C TYR A 151 -11.08 -0.94 -46.71
N GLU A 152 -12.14 -0.14 -46.75
CA GLU A 152 -12.17 1.05 -47.61
C GLU A 152 -11.71 2.34 -46.91
N PHE A 153 -11.72 2.40 -45.58
CA PHE A 153 -11.65 3.66 -44.83
C PHE A 153 -10.26 4.06 -44.33
N GLY A 154 -9.28 3.14 -44.36
CA GLY A 154 -7.93 3.38 -43.87
C GLY A 154 -6.98 2.22 -44.12
N LYS A 155 -5.75 2.50 -44.56
CA LYS A 155 -4.72 1.47 -44.80
C LYS A 155 -4.02 0.95 -43.54
N PHE A 156 -4.20 1.62 -42.41
CA PHE A 156 -3.49 1.31 -41.17
C PHE A 156 -4.41 1.08 -39.95
N ALA A 157 -5.71 0.88 -40.19
CA ALA A 157 -6.71 0.75 -39.15
C ALA A 157 -6.60 -0.57 -38.34
N ILE A 158 -7.22 -0.57 -37.15
CA ILE A 158 -7.56 -1.75 -36.36
C ILE A 158 -9.08 -1.92 -36.46
N SER A 159 -9.55 -2.79 -37.35
CA SER A 159 -10.98 -3.00 -37.55
C SER A 159 -11.57 -3.94 -36.50
N ASP A 160 -12.77 -3.68 -36.01
CA ASP A 160 -13.46 -4.57 -35.07
C ASP A 160 -13.91 -5.90 -35.69
N GLY A 161 -13.93 -6.01 -37.02
CA GLY A 161 -14.31 -7.24 -37.70
C GLY A 161 -13.71 -7.35 -39.09
N ALA A 162 -12.38 -7.31 -39.20
CA ALA A 162 -11.60 -7.23 -40.45
C ALA A 162 -12.26 -7.88 -41.67
N ASP A 163 -12.34 -9.21 -41.70
CA ASP A 163 -12.88 -9.97 -42.85
C ASP A 163 -14.43 -10.08 -42.83
N GLU A 164 -15.08 -9.63 -41.76
CA GLU A 164 -16.54 -9.65 -41.56
C GLU A 164 -17.20 -8.29 -41.82
N GLY A 165 -16.41 -7.24 -42.12
CA GLY A 165 -16.89 -5.90 -42.45
C GLY A 165 -17.11 -4.96 -41.26
N GLY A 166 -16.47 -5.20 -40.11
CA GLY A 166 -16.52 -4.29 -38.96
C GLY A 166 -15.61 -3.06 -39.12
N ASN A 167 -16.08 -1.89 -38.70
CA ASN A 167 -15.32 -0.62 -38.73
C ASN A 167 -14.44 -0.46 -37.47
N THR A 168 -13.74 0.66 -37.30
CA THR A 168 -12.95 0.91 -36.07
C THR A 168 -13.77 1.58 -34.96
N ALA A 169 -13.29 1.43 -33.72
CA ALA A 169 -13.75 2.13 -32.52
C ALA A 169 -12.55 2.86 -31.89
N ALA A 170 -12.71 4.17 -31.63
CA ALA A 170 -11.57 5.02 -31.35
C ALA A 170 -10.88 4.75 -30.00
N ASP A 171 -11.63 4.32 -29.00
CA ASP A 171 -11.11 3.88 -27.70
C ASP A 171 -10.17 2.68 -27.84
N GLY A 172 -10.58 1.64 -28.56
CA GLY A 172 -9.71 0.50 -28.88
C GLY A 172 -8.49 0.88 -29.73
N ASP A 173 -8.70 1.72 -30.74
CA ASP A 173 -7.64 2.19 -31.64
C ASP A 173 -6.49 2.89 -30.87
N VAL A 174 -6.82 3.83 -29.96
CA VAL A 174 -5.80 4.58 -29.19
C VAL A 174 -5.09 3.71 -28.18
N ASP A 175 -5.76 2.70 -27.60
CA ASP A 175 -5.16 1.82 -26.61
C ASP A 175 -4.20 0.82 -27.23
N VAL A 176 -4.56 0.23 -28.37
CA VAL A 176 -3.64 -0.63 -29.13
C VAL A 176 -2.42 0.18 -29.58
N ALA A 177 -2.62 1.42 -30.04
CA ALA A 177 -1.55 2.33 -30.43
C ALA A 177 -0.59 2.61 -29.25
N LEU A 178 -1.13 2.96 -28.08
CA LEU A 178 -0.32 3.21 -26.89
C LEU A 178 0.38 1.94 -26.40
N ALA A 179 -0.30 0.79 -26.41
CA ALA A 179 0.28 -0.47 -25.96
C ALA A 179 1.48 -0.90 -26.82
N LEU A 180 1.41 -0.71 -28.14
CA LEU A 180 2.54 -0.93 -29.05
C LEU A 180 3.69 0.06 -28.78
N TYR A 181 3.37 1.31 -28.40
CA TYR A 181 4.39 2.28 -28.01
C TYR A 181 5.09 1.83 -26.71
N VAL A 182 4.34 1.45 -25.69
CA VAL A 182 4.89 0.92 -24.43
C VAL A 182 5.71 -0.35 -24.70
N ALA A 183 5.24 -1.26 -25.55
CA ALA A 183 5.98 -2.46 -25.94
C ALA A 183 7.32 -2.15 -26.64
N TYR A 184 7.34 -1.16 -27.54
CA TYR A 184 8.58 -0.66 -28.13
C TYR A 184 9.53 -0.12 -27.06
N LYS A 185 9.02 0.62 -26.07
CA LYS A 185 9.81 1.13 -24.94
C LYS A 185 10.32 0.01 -24.02
N GLN A 186 9.60 -1.10 -23.91
CA GLN A 186 10.01 -2.25 -23.09
C GLN A 186 11.03 -3.15 -23.78
N TRP A 187 10.77 -3.56 -25.02
CA TRP A 187 11.51 -4.65 -25.67
C TRP A 187 12.25 -4.23 -26.95
N GLY A 188 12.15 -2.96 -27.35
CA GLY A 188 12.79 -2.43 -28.54
C GLY A 188 12.00 -2.72 -29.82
N GLU A 189 12.67 -2.69 -30.96
CA GLU A 189 12.00 -2.67 -32.27
C GLU A 189 11.38 -3.99 -32.70
N PHE A 190 12.02 -5.12 -32.38
CA PHE A 190 11.65 -6.43 -32.92
C PHE A 190 11.15 -7.37 -31.82
N MET A 191 10.18 -8.19 -32.17
CA MET A 191 9.80 -9.35 -31.37
C MET A 191 10.95 -10.35 -31.38
N LEU A 192 11.50 -10.62 -30.20
CA LEU A 192 12.58 -11.57 -30.00
C LEU A 192 12.07 -12.84 -29.32
N ASP A 193 12.63 -13.98 -29.71
CA ASP A 193 12.44 -15.26 -29.03
C ASP A 193 13.32 -15.37 -27.76
N GLU A 194 13.22 -16.50 -27.05
CA GLU A 194 13.99 -16.77 -25.82
C GLU A 194 15.52 -16.74 -26.03
N LYS A 195 16.01 -16.86 -27.27
CA LYS A 195 17.44 -16.79 -27.62
C LYS A 195 17.87 -15.39 -28.02
N GLY A 196 16.94 -14.43 -28.09
CA GLY A 196 17.20 -13.08 -28.59
C GLY A 196 17.24 -13.00 -30.12
N GLU A 197 16.78 -14.04 -30.83
CA GLU A 197 16.67 -14.02 -32.29
C GLU A 197 15.34 -13.40 -32.71
N LYS A 198 15.32 -12.74 -33.88
CA LYS A 198 14.10 -12.11 -34.40
C LYS A 198 13.08 -13.18 -34.77
N VAL A 199 11.86 -13.04 -34.26
CA VAL A 199 10.73 -13.85 -34.70
C VAL A 199 10.34 -13.40 -36.11
N LEU A 200 10.32 -14.36 -37.04
CA LEU A 200 9.91 -14.12 -38.43
C LEU A 200 8.45 -14.53 -38.61
N ASP A 201 7.69 -13.69 -39.31
CA ASP A 201 6.35 -14.00 -39.81
C ASP A 201 6.39 -15.12 -40.87
N ALA A 202 5.21 -15.58 -41.29
CA ALA A 202 5.06 -16.60 -42.33
C ALA A 202 5.50 -16.13 -43.72
N CYS A 203 5.64 -14.82 -43.93
CA CYS A 203 6.20 -14.24 -45.14
C CYS A 203 7.75 -14.19 -45.11
N GLY A 204 8.38 -14.50 -43.97
CA GLY A 204 9.83 -14.45 -43.76
C GLY A 204 10.38 -13.10 -43.28
N ASN A 205 9.51 -12.15 -42.91
CA ASN A 205 9.93 -10.84 -42.40
C ASN A 205 9.99 -10.84 -40.87
N PRO A 206 10.94 -10.10 -40.26
CA PRO A 206 10.93 -9.89 -38.83
C PRO A 206 9.69 -9.13 -38.34
N ILE A 207 9.05 -9.62 -37.29
CA ILE A 207 7.92 -8.95 -36.64
C ILE A 207 8.45 -7.75 -35.83
N SER A 208 7.92 -6.55 -36.10
CA SER A 208 8.39 -5.30 -35.50
C SER A 208 7.29 -4.57 -34.73
N TYR A 209 7.49 -4.38 -33.42
CA TYR A 209 6.63 -3.53 -32.60
C TYR A 209 6.70 -2.07 -33.05
N LYS A 210 7.90 -1.56 -33.35
CA LYS A 210 8.08 -0.15 -33.76
C LYS A 210 7.39 0.16 -35.08
N GLN A 211 7.51 -0.72 -36.07
CA GLN A 211 6.87 -0.47 -37.37
C GLN A 211 5.35 -0.51 -37.25
N GLU A 212 4.80 -1.46 -36.49
CA GLU A 212 3.35 -1.52 -36.28
C GLU A 212 2.84 -0.42 -35.37
N MET A 213 3.59 -0.02 -34.34
CA MET A 213 3.32 1.19 -33.55
C MET A 213 3.16 2.41 -34.46
N ILE A 214 4.15 2.67 -35.34
CA ILE A 214 4.06 3.77 -36.30
C ILE A 214 2.82 3.59 -37.18
N ASN A 215 2.62 2.43 -37.80
CA ASN A 215 1.48 2.20 -38.69
C ASN A 215 0.14 2.44 -37.97
N VAL A 216 -0.09 1.84 -36.80
CA VAL A 216 -1.35 1.96 -36.05
C VAL A 216 -1.58 3.40 -35.59
N ILE A 217 -0.57 4.10 -35.07
CA ILE A 217 -0.70 5.54 -34.74
C ILE A 217 -1.04 6.34 -36.00
N ARG A 218 -0.40 6.06 -37.15
CA ARG A 218 -0.76 6.70 -38.41
C ARG A 218 -2.22 6.43 -38.79
N GLY A 219 -2.75 5.25 -38.48
CA GLY A 219 -4.16 4.89 -38.71
C GLY A 219 -5.16 5.83 -38.03
N LEU A 220 -4.76 6.49 -36.94
CA LEU A 220 -5.60 7.42 -36.20
C LEU A 220 -5.84 8.74 -36.95
N VAL A 221 -4.95 9.10 -37.87
CA VAL A 221 -4.97 10.41 -38.54
C VAL A 221 -4.96 10.29 -40.06
N ALA A 222 -4.26 9.32 -40.65
CA ALA A 222 -3.96 9.27 -42.07
C ALA A 222 -5.19 9.46 -42.99
N MET A 223 -5.03 10.31 -44.01
CA MET A 223 -6.06 10.54 -45.02
C MET A 223 -6.15 9.39 -46.03
N THR A 224 -7.37 8.94 -46.27
CA THR A 224 -7.75 8.02 -47.35
C THR A 224 -8.63 8.77 -48.35
N ASN A 225 -8.18 8.87 -49.62
CA ASN A 225 -8.96 9.51 -50.68
C ASN A 225 -9.98 8.53 -51.26
N MET A 226 -11.26 8.75 -50.92
CA MET A 226 -12.37 7.87 -51.31
C MET A 226 -12.87 8.15 -52.73
N ASP A 227 -12.49 9.30 -53.29
CA ASP A 227 -12.99 9.84 -54.55
C ASP A 227 -11.82 10.32 -55.43
N ALA A 228 -10.79 9.46 -55.56
CA ALA A 228 -9.57 9.77 -56.27
C ALA A 228 -9.82 10.36 -57.67
N GLY A 229 -9.25 11.55 -57.93
CA GLY A 229 -9.39 12.28 -59.21
C GLY A 229 -10.57 13.26 -59.28
N LYS A 230 -11.41 13.40 -58.24
CA LYS A 230 -12.44 14.45 -58.17
C LYS A 230 -11.90 15.75 -57.56
N ASN A 231 -12.51 16.89 -57.91
CA ASN A 231 -12.27 18.19 -57.27
C ASN A 231 -13.61 18.95 -57.12
N PRO A 232 -14.15 19.08 -55.90
CA PRO A 232 -13.54 18.65 -54.65
C PRO A 232 -13.55 17.12 -54.45
N ALA A 233 -12.55 16.59 -53.76
CA ALA A 233 -12.50 15.19 -53.34
C ALA A 233 -13.09 15.01 -51.94
N ARG A 234 -13.63 13.82 -51.67
CA ARG A 234 -14.04 13.39 -50.33
C ARG A 234 -12.95 12.51 -49.74
N VAL A 235 -12.52 12.83 -48.53
CA VAL A 235 -11.49 12.07 -47.81
C VAL A 235 -12.06 11.54 -46.51
N ASN A 236 -11.59 10.37 -46.11
CA ASN A 236 -11.72 9.90 -44.74
C ASN A 236 -10.40 10.15 -44.01
N THR A 237 -10.47 10.55 -42.74
CA THR A 237 -9.34 10.48 -41.81
C THR A 237 -9.59 9.30 -40.86
N GLY A 238 -8.63 8.97 -39.99
CA GLY A 238 -8.85 7.97 -38.95
C GLY A 238 -9.86 8.45 -37.90
N ILE A 239 -9.48 8.41 -36.64
CA ILE A 239 -10.32 8.84 -35.53
C ILE A 239 -10.23 10.33 -35.23
N ILE A 240 -9.35 11.08 -35.89
CA ILE A 240 -9.26 12.55 -35.77
C ILE A 240 -9.80 13.20 -37.04
N GLY A 241 -10.85 14.00 -36.91
CA GLY A 241 -11.49 14.70 -38.03
C GLY A 241 -10.63 15.82 -38.61
N LEU A 242 -10.97 16.26 -39.83
CA LEU A 242 -10.38 17.46 -40.44
C LEU A 242 -10.68 18.72 -39.63
N ASP A 243 -11.82 18.72 -38.93
CA ASP A 243 -12.19 19.73 -37.93
C ASP A 243 -11.29 19.72 -36.68
N GLY A 244 -10.38 18.74 -36.53
CA GLY A 244 -9.40 18.66 -35.44
C GLY A 244 -9.93 18.08 -34.13
N TYR A 245 -11.16 17.59 -34.13
CA TYR A 245 -11.74 16.88 -32.98
C TYR A 245 -11.61 15.35 -33.16
N PRO A 246 -11.48 14.59 -32.05
CA PRO A 246 -11.68 13.15 -32.09
C PRO A 246 -13.11 12.76 -32.48
N ARG A 247 -13.25 11.57 -33.07
CA ARG A 247 -14.49 10.94 -33.53
C ARG A 247 -14.63 9.56 -32.89
N GLY A 248 -15.84 9.01 -32.84
CA GLY A 248 -16.09 7.67 -32.26
C GLY A 248 -15.40 6.50 -32.98
N GLY A 249 -14.95 6.69 -34.22
CA GLY A 249 -14.32 5.70 -35.06
C GLY A 249 -14.10 6.26 -36.47
N ASP A 250 -13.49 5.50 -37.37
CA ASP A 250 -13.12 5.98 -38.70
C ASP A 250 -14.32 6.24 -39.66
N THR A 251 -15.49 5.67 -39.36
CA THR A 251 -16.75 5.87 -40.11
C THR A 251 -17.75 6.78 -39.40
N TRP A 252 -17.39 7.26 -38.21
CA TRP A 252 -18.22 8.21 -37.47
C TRP A 252 -18.13 9.59 -38.08
N LYS A 253 -19.18 10.39 -37.86
CA LYS A 253 -19.17 11.78 -38.31
C LYS A 253 -18.13 12.58 -37.54
N GLU A 254 -17.62 13.63 -38.14
CA GLU A 254 -16.79 14.62 -37.44
C GLU A 254 -17.57 15.30 -36.29
N GLN A 255 -16.88 16.03 -35.42
CA GLN A 255 -17.55 16.71 -34.31
C GLN A 255 -18.46 17.84 -34.81
N THR A 256 -18.04 18.54 -35.86
CA THR A 256 -18.78 19.64 -36.48
C THR A 256 -18.85 19.51 -38.01
N ASP A 257 -19.48 20.48 -38.67
CA ASP A 257 -19.46 20.64 -40.13
C ASP A 257 -18.55 21.80 -40.59
N TRP A 258 -17.61 22.22 -39.74
CA TRP A 258 -16.70 23.33 -40.01
C TRP A 258 -15.89 23.12 -41.28
N ALA A 259 -15.34 21.92 -41.47
CA ALA A 259 -14.52 21.57 -42.62
C ALA A 259 -15.31 21.52 -43.94
N LEU A 260 -16.66 21.52 -43.92
CA LEU A 260 -17.49 21.57 -45.13
C LEU A 260 -17.62 22.98 -45.74
N GLN A 261 -17.25 24.03 -45.02
CA GLN A 261 -17.46 25.40 -45.50
C GLN A 261 -16.46 25.77 -46.61
N GLU A 262 -16.86 26.67 -47.51
CA GLU A 262 -16.04 27.05 -48.66
C GLU A 262 -14.78 27.83 -48.24
N GLU A 263 -14.80 28.45 -47.06
CA GLU A 263 -13.66 29.15 -46.47
C GLU A 263 -12.69 28.23 -45.69
N ASN A 264 -13.09 27.00 -45.37
CA ASN A 264 -12.38 26.12 -44.42
C ASN A 264 -11.87 24.81 -45.02
N TYR A 265 -12.03 24.57 -46.32
CA TYR A 265 -11.48 23.38 -46.96
C TYR A 265 -9.95 23.36 -46.83
N ILE A 266 -9.38 22.17 -46.68
CA ILE A 266 -7.94 21.97 -46.80
C ILE A 266 -7.58 21.58 -48.23
N THR A 267 -6.35 21.88 -48.64
CA THR A 267 -5.83 21.52 -49.97
C THR A 267 -4.74 20.47 -49.81
N VAL A 268 -4.93 19.32 -50.46
CA VAL A 268 -3.92 18.25 -50.53
C VAL A 268 -3.52 18.10 -52.00
N ASP A 269 -2.24 18.28 -52.31
CA ASP A 269 -1.69 18.24 -53.67
C ASP A 269 -2.45 19.10 -54.69
N GLY A 270 -2.93 20.28 -54.27
CA GLY A 270 -3.68 21.20 -55.12
C GLY A 270 -5.16 20.86 -55.33
N VAL A 271 -5.68 19.82 -54.68
CA VAL A 271 -7.10 19.43 -54.72
C VAL A 271 -7.80 19.88 -53.44
N LYS A 272 -8.99 20.50 -53.57
CA LYS A 272 -9.85 20.80 -52.42
C LYS A 272 -10.37 19.50 -51.84
N VAL A 273 -10.15 19.27 -50.55
CA VAL A 273 -10.66 18.07 -49.87
C VAL A 273 -11.65 18.44 -48.76
N TYR A 274 -12.69 17.62 -48.67
CA TYR A 274 -13.75 17.72 -47.67
C TYR A 274 -13.92 16.40 -46.95
N PRO A 275 -14.42 16.42 -45.70
CA PRO A 275 -14.69 15.18 -44.98
C PRO A 275 -15.79 14.36 -45.66
N LEU A 276 -15.59 13.04 -45.72
CA LEU A 276 -16.60 12.09 -46.16
C LEU A 276 -17.78 12.04 -45.17
N PHE A 277 -17.47 12.00 -43.87
CA PHE A 277 -18.43 11.91 -42.77
C PHE A 277 -18.56 13.24 -42.03
N ALA A 278 -18.99 14.30 -42.70
CA ALA A 278 -19.26 15.57 -42.03
C ALA A 278 -20.50 15.51 -41.12
N ASN A 279 -20.58 16.40 -40.11
CA ASN A 279 -21.71 16.42 -39.15
C ASN A 279 -22.59 17.69 -39.19
N PRO A 280 -23.26 18.00 -40.32
CA PRO A 280 -24.16 19.17 -40.39
C PRO A 280 -25.44 19.00 -39.55
N GLY A 281 -25.71 17.79 -39.06
CA GLY A 281 -26.86 17.47 -38.21
C GLY A 281 -26.62 17.65 -36.71
N GLY A 282 -25.38 17.92 -36.28
CA GLY A 282 -25.04 18.05 -34.86
C GLY A 282 -25.22 16.75 -34.07
N GLU A 283 -24.88 15.62 -34.67
CA GLU A 283 -24.90 14.30 -33.99
C GLU A 283 -23.89 14.26 -32.85
N LYS A 284 -24.22 13.48 -31.81
CA LYS A 284 -23.41 13.32 -30.60
C LYS A 284 -22.11 12.57 -30.89
N GLN A 285 -21.04 12.91 -30.17
CA GLN A 285 -19.74 12.22 -30.22
C GLN A 285 -19.33 11.69 -28.84
N HIS A 286 -18.54 10.63 -28.84
CA HIS A 286 -18.00 10.02 -27.62
C HIS A 286 -16.86 10.87 -27.06
N ILE A 287 -17.15 11.64 -26.02
CA ILE A 287 -16.14 12.46 -25.35
C ILE A 287 -15.23 11.59 -24.46
N ASP A 288 -15.73 10.47 -23.95
CA ASP A 288 -14.99 9.50 -23.15
C ASP A 288 -14.03 8.62 -23.97
N TYR A 289 -13.98 8.79 -25.30
CA TYR A 289 -12.95 8.22 -26.18
C TYR A 289 -11.74 9.15 -26.37
N CYS A 290 -11.87 10.43 -26.00
CA CYS A 290 -10.82 11.43 -26.18
C CYS A 290 -9.62 11.16 -25.28
N ALA A 291 -8.44 10.86 -25.82
CA ALA A 291 -7.22 10.55 -25.06
C ALA A 291 -6.10 11.62 -25.25
N PRO A 292 -6.27 12.86 -24.77
CA PRO A 292 -5.31 13.96 -25.00
C PRO A 292 -3.88 13.63 -24.55
N ALA A 293 -3.71 12.91 -23.43
CA ALA A 293 -2.40 12.46 -22.96
C ALA A 293 -1.64 11.61 -23.98
N TYR A 294 -2.39 10.80 -24.75
CA TYR A 294 -1.83 9.86 -25.73
C TYR A 294 -1.59 10.60 -27.04
N PHE A 295 -2.50 11.48 -27.44
CA PHE A 295 -2.30 12.36 -28.60
C PHE A 295 -1.04 13.22 -28.41
N ARG A 296 -0.79 13.73 -27.21
CA ARG A 296 0.45 14.47 -26.92
C ARG A 296 1.70 13.62 -27.15
N GLU A 297 1.70 12.39 -26.64
CA GLU A 297 2.79 11.43 -26.83
C GLU A 297 2.97 11.05 -28.30
N PHE A 298 1.89 10.88 -29.06
CA PHE A 298 1.92 10.56 -30.49
C PHE A 298 2.44 11.73 -31.33
N HIS A 299 2.03 12.97 -31.01
CA HIS A 299 2.58 14.18 -31.63
C HIS A 299 4.10 14.22 -31.46
N ASP A 300 4.58 14.14 -30.22
CA ASP A 300 6.01 14.27 -29.92
C ASP A 300 6.83 13.13 -30.57
N LEU A 301 6.28 11.91 -30.56
CA LEU A 301 6.86 10.76 -31.24
C LEU A 301 6.96 10.96 -32.76
N PHE A 302 5.94 11.53 -33.41
CA PHE A 302 5.94 11.73 -34.86
C PHE A 302 6.84 12.87 -35.30
N VAL A 303 7.00 13.89 -34.46
CA VAL A 303 8.04 14.92 -34.64
C VAL A 303 9.43 14.28 -34.57
N GLU A 304 9.67 13.39 -33.60
CA GLU A 304 10.95 12.67 -33.46
C GLU A 304 11.20 11.71 -34.65
N MET A 305 10.17 11.00 -35.10
CA MET A 305 10.25 9.94 -36.11
C MET A 305 9.83 10.38 -37.52
N ALA A 306 9.91 11.67 -37.83
CA ALA A 306 9.44 12.23 -39.10
C ALA A 306 10.01 11.50 -40.34
N ASP A 307 11.30 11.14 -40.30
CA ASP A 307 11.96 10.39 -41.39
C ASP A 307 11.36 9.00 -41.60
N ALA A 308 10.90 8.33 -40.54
CA ALA A 308 10.29 7.00 -40.62
C ALA A 308 8.82 7.06 -41.09
N VAL A 309 8.12 8.16 -40.78
CA VAL A 309 6.74 8.39 -41.20
C VAL A 309 6.68 8.84 -42.68
N GLY A 310 7.61 9.71 -43.09
CA GLY A 310 7.77 10.22 -44.44
C GLY A 310 7.07 11.57 -44.68
N ALA A 311 6.69 11.84 -45.93
CA ALA A 311 6.25 13.17 -46.37
C ALA A 311 4.97 13.71 -45.68
N THR A 312 4.20 12.86 -44.99
CA THR A 312 2.98 13.27 -44.28
C THR A 312 3.20 13.54 -42.79
N ALA A 313 4.42 13.36 -42.27
CA ALA A 313 4.73 13.43 -40.85
C ALA A 313 4.28 14.73 -40.18
N GLU A 314 4.53 15.87 -40.82
CA GLU A 314 4.15 17.20 -40.29
C GLU A 314 2.62 17.31 -40.14
N TRP A 315 1.87 16.90 -41.16
CA TRP A 315 0.41 16.95 -41.14
C TRP A 315 -0.16 15.98 -40.10
N GLU A 316 0.34 14.74 -40.07
CA GLU A 316 -0.09 13.69 -39.13
C GLU A 316 0.20 14.10 -37.68
N ALA A 317 1.39 14.64 -37.39
CA ALA A 317 1.76 15.16 -36.07
C ALA A 317 0.83 16.30 -35.63
N GLU A 318 0.59 17.28 -36.49
CA GLU A 318 -0.26 18.43 -36.15
C GLU A 318 -1.71 18.03 -35.88
N GLN A 319 -2.22 16.95 -36.50
CA GLN A 319 -3.56 16.45 -36.16
C GLN A 319 -3.65 15.96 -34.71
N PHE A 320 -2.62 15.30 -34.20
CA PHE A 320 -2.57 14.91 -32.78
C PHE A 320 -2.54 16.11 -31.85
N ARG A 321 -1.78 17.16 -32.20
CA ARG A 321 -1.76 18.40 -31.42
C ARG A 321 -3.12 19.09 -31.37
N ARG A 322 -3.82 19.12 -32.50
CA ARG A 322 -5.19 19.66 -32.59
C ARG A 322 -6.17 18.83 -31.77
N ALA A 323 -6.05 17.50 -31.82
CA ALA A 323 -6.89 16.57 -31.06
C ALA A 323 -6.67 16.70 -29.54
N GLU A 324 -5.43 16.80 -29.07
CA GLU A 324 -5.13 17.10 -27.66
C GLU A 324 -5.79 18.41 -27.23
N ALA A 325 -5.52 19.50 -27.94
CA ALA A 325 -6.05 20.82 -27.56
C ALA A 325 -7.58 20.87 -27.58
N SER A 326 -8.21 20.23 -28.56
CA SER A 326 -9.67 20.20 -28.69
C SER A 326 -10.34 19.33 -27.64
N SER A 327 -9.72 18.19 -27.27
CA SER A 327 -10.12 17.38 -26.12
C SER A 327 -10.01 18.15 -24.81
N ASP A 328 -8.90 18.86 -24.56
CA ASP A 328 -8.74 19.63 -23.33
C ASP A 328 -9.81 20.73 -23.22
N TRP A 329 -10.09 21.42 -24.34
CA TRP A 329 -11.14 22.44 -24.39
C TRP A 329 -12.54 21.89 -24.11
N LEU A 330 -12.87 20.69 -24.59
CA LEU A 330 -14.15 20.03 -24.30
C LEU A 330 -14.32 19.78 -22.79
N ILE A 331 -13.26 19.37 -22.11
CA ILE A 331 -13.29 19.17 -20.65
C ILE A 331 -13.42 20.51 -19.93
N GLY A 332 -12.66 21.52 -20.34
CA GLY A 332 -12.77 22.88 -19.81
C GLY A 332 -14.18 23.46 -19.93
N ASP A 333 -14.83 23.29 -21.08
CA ASP A 333 -16.20 23.75 -21.29
C ASP A 333 -17.22 22.92 -20.49
N LEU A 334 -17.08 21.58 -20.42
CA LEU A 334 -17.93 20.70 -19.60
C LEU A 334 -17.91 21.11 -18.12
N ILE A 335 -16.72 21.18 -17.51
CA ILE A 335 -16.60 21.56 -16.11
C ILE A 335 -16.96 23.04 -15.90
N GLY A 336 -16.92 23.86 -16.94
CA GLY A 336 -17.38 25.24 -16.93
C GLY A 336 -18.90 25.41 -16.93
N LYS A 337 -19.69 24.40 -17.32
CA LYS A 337 -21.15 24.53 -17.46
C LYS A 337 -21.88 24.84 -16.16
N ASN A 338 -21.57 24.12 -15.09
CA ASN A 338 -22.26 24.24 -13.80
C ASN A 338 -21.25 24.12 -12.66
N LYS A 339 -21.60 24.65 -11.48
CA LYS A 339 -20.80 24.42 -10.27
C LYS A 339 -20.65 22.92 -9.95
N THR A 340 -21.68 22.14 -10.25
CA THR A 340 -21.79 20.71 -9.96
C THR A 340 -21.37 19.80 -11.11
N SER A 341 -20.97 20.34 -12.27
CA SER A 341 -20.57 19.50 -13.40
C SER A 341 -19.24 18.80 -13.14
N LEU A 342 -19.16 17.55 -13.60
CA LEU A 342 -18.04 16.62 -13.42
C LEU A 342 -17.55 16.10 -14.78
N PRO A 343 -16.26 15.73 -14.88
CA PRO A 343 -15.68 15.19 -16.12
C PRO A 343 -16.07 13.71 -16.31
N THR A 344 -17.36 13.40 -16.35
CA THR A 344 -17.92 12.03 -16.42
C THR A 344 -18.95 11.89 -17.54
N ALA A 345 -18.80 12.65 -18.62
CA ALA A 345 -19.72 12.61 -19.74
C ALA A 345 -19.33 11.50 -20.72
N GLY A 346 -20.32 10.83 -21.32
CA GLY A 346 -20.10 9.92 -22.46
C GLY A 346 -20.40 10.60 -23.80
N TRP A 347 -21.38 11.49 -23.85
CA TRP A 347 -21.75 12.22 -25.05
C TRP A 347 -21.45 13.71 -24.94
N ASN A 348 -20.99 14.30 -26.05
CA ASN A 348 -21.02 15.73 -26.28
C ASN A 348 -21.63 16.11 -27.65
N THR A 349 -22.07 17.36 -27.78
CA THR A 349 -22.28 18.03 -29.08
C THR A 349 -21.58 19.37 -29.08
N VAL A 350 -21.15 19.83 -30.25
CA VAL A 350 -20.49 21.13 -30.44
C VAL A 350 -21.07 21.78 -31.70
N SER A 351 -21.55 23.02 -31.59
CA SER A 351 -21.94 23.80 -32.77
C SER A 351 -20.71 24.15 -33.61
N ARG A 352 -20.92 24.51 -34.88
CA ARG A 352 -19.82 24.78 -35.83
C ARG A 352 -18.75 25.75 -35.32
N ASP A 353 -19.13 26.75 -34.54
CA ASP A 353 -18.21 27.76 -34.00
C ASP A 353 -17.93 27.60 -32.51
N GLY A 354 -18.36 26.49 -31.91
CA GLY A 354 -18.23 26.18 -30.50
C GLY A 354 -19.06 27.03 -29.55
N SER A 355 -19.97 27.88 -30.06
CA SER A 355 -20.79 28.75 -29.22
C SER A 355 -21.85 28.01 -28.41
N GLU A 356 -22.26 26.82 -28.85
CA GLU A 356 -23.24 25.96 -28.18
C GLU A 356 -22.68 24.55 -28.04
N THR A 357 -22.72 24.01 -26.83
CA THR A 357 -22.31 22.64 -26.52
C THR A 357 -23.28 21.99 -25.55
N THR A 358 -23.42 20.68 -25.63
CA THR A 358 -24.19 19.89 -24.67
C THR A 358 -23.39 18.68 -24.22
N TYR A 359 -23.66 18.20 -22.99
CA TYR A 359 -23.03 17.02 -22.42
C TYR A 359 -24.10 16.14 -21.75
N SER A 360 -23.96 14.83 -21.89
CA SER A 360 -24.89 13.86 -21.31
C SER A 360 -24.24 12.49 -21.16
N ASN A 361 -24.84 11.61 -20.38
CA ASN A 361 -24.43 10.21 -20.26
C ASN A 361 -24.70 9.39 -21.54
N PHE A 362 -23.85 8.41 -21.84
CA PHE A 362 -24.10 7.35 -22.81
C PHE A 362 -24.82 6.16 -22.11
N GLN A 363 -25.76 5.49 -22.79
CA GLN A 363 -26.75 4.62 -22.12
C GLN A 363 -26.22 3.25 -21.63
N ASP A 364 -24.92 2.97 -21.71
CA ASP A 364 -24.34 1.67 -21.33
C ASP A 364 -23.33 1.76 -20.16
N GLY A 365 -23.22 2.94 -19.55
CA GLY A 365 -22.42 3.17 -18.35
C GLY A 365 -20.91 3.04 -18.58
N GLU A 366 -20.49 3.52 -19.73
CA GLU A 366 -19.12 3.57 -20.23
C GLU A 366 -18.41 4.91 -19.87
N ASP A 367 -19.20 5.90 -19.44
CA ASP A 367 -18.80 7.29 -19.19
C ASP A 367 -17.69 7.48 -18.15
N TYR A 368 -17.48 6.47 -17.28
CA TYR A 368 -16.50 6.52 -16.19
C TYR A 368 -15.05 6.61 -16.68
N ARG A 369 -14.79 6.38 -17.98
CA ARG A 369 -13.46 6.47 -18.62
C ARG A 369 -13.02 7.91 -18.86
N CYS A 370 -13.97 8.83 -19.01
CA CYS A 370 -13.72 10.25 -19.27
C CYS A 370 -12.62 10.87 -18.37
N PRO A 371 -12.63 10.71 -17.03
CA PRO A 371 -11.58 11.27 -16.18
C PRO A 371 -10.21 10.60 -16.38
N TRP A 372 -10.16 9.28 -16.59
CA TRP A 372 -8.90 8.57 -16.85
C TRP A 372 -8.25 9.07 -18.14
N ARG A 373 -9.07 9.18 -19.19
CA ARG A 373 -8.63 9.55 -20.53
C ARG A 373 -8.10 10.97 -20.59
N THR A 374 -8.67 11.88 -19.81
CA THR A 374 -8.40 13.32 -19.91
C THR A 374 -7.48 13.84 -18.82
N ILE A 375 -7.78 13.59 -17.54
CA ILE A 375 -6.98 14.09 -16.40
C ILE A 375 -5.56 13.51 -16.40
N SER A 376 -5.36 12.33 -17.01
CA SER A 376 -4.02 11.77 -17.22
C SER A 376 -3.11 12.69 -18.04
N ASN A 377 -3.64 13.57 -18.89
CA ASN A 377 -2.86 14.54 -19.66
C ASN A 377 -2.12 15.50 -18.73
N TYR A 378 -2.85 16.10 -17.78
CA TYR A 378 -2.23 16.94 -16.75
C TYR A 378 -1.25 16.17 -15.87
N ALA A 379 -1.58 14.92 -15.51
CA ALA A 379 -0.67 14.12 -14.71
C ALA A 379 0.67 13.88 -15.43
N TRP A 380 0.63 13.48 -16.69
CA TRP A 380 1.81 13.14 -17.48
C TRP A 380 2.60 14.36 -17.97
N HIS A 381 1.92 15.46 -18.28
CA HIS A 381 2.51 16.57 -19.03
C HIS A 381 2.42 17.93 -18.32
N GLY A 382 1.64 18.04 -17.24
CA GLY A 382 1.29 19.32 -16.63
C GLY A 382 0.33 20.13 -17.49
N ASN A 383 0.19 21.42 -17.19
CA ASN A 383 -0.69 22.31 -17.95
C ASN A 383 -0.10 22.65 -19.33
N PRO A 384 -0.90 22.59 -20.42
CA PRO A 384 -0.41 22.92 -21.75
C PRO A 384 -0.16 24.42 -21.92
N GLU A 385 0.77 24.78 -22.82
CA GLU A 385 1.12 26.18 -23.14
C GLU A 385 0.22 26.81 -24.24
N TYR A 386 -0.73 26.03 -24.76
CA TYR A 386 -1.66 26.40 -25.82
C TYR A 386 -3.09 26.00 -25.46
N SER A 387 -4.03 26.45 -26.28
CA SER A 387 -5.45 26.11 -26.15
C SER A 387 -6.07 25.94 -27.53
N TRP A 388 -7.33 25.52 -27.55
CA TRP A 388 -8.11 25.33 -28.76
C TRP A 388 -9.07 26.48 -28.98
N ASN A 389 -9.09 26.99 -30.21
CA ASN A 389 -10.13 27.93 -30.63
C ASN A 389 -11.22 27.17 -31.40
N PRO A 390 -12.41 26.98 -30.81
CA PRO A 390 -13.47 26.18 -31.43
C PRO A 390 -14.16 26.91 -32.60
N LYS A 391 -13.90 28.20 -32.81
CA LYS A 391 -14.42 28.96 -33.97
C LYS A 391 -13.53 28.80 -35.19
N THR A 392 -12.21 28.80 -35.00
CA THR A 392 -11.23 28.69 -36.09
C THR A 392 -10.76 27.25 -36.30
N HIS A 393 -11.04 26.35 -35.35
CA HIS A 393 -10.57 24.97 -35.35
C HIS A 393 -9.04 24.86 -35.42
N GLN A 394 -8.36 25.79 -34.75
CA GLN A 394 -6.90 25.89 -34.69
C GLN A 394 -6.40 25.90 -33.24
N VAL A 395 -5.18 25.41 -33.06
CA VAL A 395 -4.42 25.57 -31.82
C VAL A 395 -3.92 27.00 -31.74
N GLU A 396 -4.17 27.67 -30.62
CA GLU A 396 -3.76 29.05 -30.38
C GLU A 396 -2.82 29.16 -29.17
N LYS A 397 -2.00 30.21 -29.17
CA LYS A 397 -1.12 30.51 -28.04
C LYS A 397 -1.93 31.02 -26.85
N GLY A 398 -1.66 30.48 -25.67
CA GLY A 398 -2.34 30.84 -24.42
C GLY A 398 -2.84 29.60 -23.73
N GLY A 399 -2.02 29.07 -22.81
CA GLY A 399 -2.29 27.85 -22.07
C GLY A 399 -3.58 27.85 -21.27
N ASN A 400 -3.93 26.68 -20.74
CA ASN A 400 -5.13 26.46 -19.95
C ASN A 400 -4.83 25.57 -18.72
N THR A 401 -5.84 25.38 -17.86
CA THR A 401 -5.77 24.55 -16.64
C THR A 401 -6.90 23.53 -16.60
N TYR A 402 -7.51 23.20 -17.74
CA TYR A 402 -8.80 22.50 -17.79
C TYR A 402 -8.77 21.13 -17.10
N GLU A 403 -7.74 20.33 -17.33
CA GLU A 403 -7.58 18.99 -16.75
C GLU A 403 -7.23 19.06 -15.26
N TYR A 404 -6.46 20.08 -14.85
CA TYR A 404 -6.22 20.35 -13.43
C TYR A 404 -7.51 20.77 -12.72
N ASP A 405 -8.29 21.67 -13.30
CA ASP A 405 -9.57 22.13 -12.73
C ASP A 405 -10.59 20.97 -12.69
N ALA A 406 -10.55 20.06 -13.67
CA ALA A 406 -11.32 18.82 -13.67
C ALA A 406 -10.88 17.88 -12.53
N ALA A 407 -9.57 17.76 -12.28
CA ALA A 407 -9.02 17.00 -11.16
C ALA A 407 -9.47 17.57 -9.81
N VAL A 408 -9.47 18.90 -9.65
CA VAL A 408 -9.98 19.58 -8.45
C VAL A 408 -11.45 19.25 -8.22
N LYS A 409 -12.31 19.48 -9.21
CA LYS A 409 -13.75 19.22 -9.07
C LYS A 409 -14.07 17.76 -8.77
N LEU A 410 -13.43 16.83 -9.47
CA LEU A 410 -13.67 15.41 -9.25
C LEU A 410 -13.15 14.95 -7.89
N SER A 411 -12.00 15.47 -7.42
CA SER A 411 -11.48 15.17 -6.08
C SER A 411 -12.39 15.73 -4.98
N ASP A 412 -12.89 16.96 -5.13
CA ASP A 412 -13.87 17.54 -4.20
C ASP A 412 -15.15 16.70 -4.12
N TYR A 413 -15.65 16.23 -5.27
CA TYR A 413 -16.78 15.30 -5.31
C TYR A 413 -16.43 13.99 -4.59
N MET A 414 -15.32 13.34 -4.92
CA MET A 414 -14.93 12.05 -4.34
C MET A 414 -14.76 12.09 -2.82
N ARG A 415 -14.30 13.21 -2.26
CA ARG A 415 -14.19 13.39 -0.80
C ARG A 415 -15.54 13.38 -0.10
N ASP A 416 -16.55 14.02 -0.69
CA ASP A 416 -17.87 14.14 -0.07
C ASP A 416 -19.04 14.13 -1.06
N PRO A 417 -19.32 12.98 -1.74
CA PRO A 417 -20.43 12.89 -2.67
C PRO A 417 -21.78 13.15 -2.01
N ALA A 418 -21.92 12.85 -0.70
CA ALA A 418 -23.15 13.03 0.05
C ALA A 418 -23.62 14.49 0.16
N HIS A 419 -22.72 15.47 0.00
CA HIS A 419 -23.02 16.90 0.10
C HIS A 419 -22.75 17.67 -1.19
N TRP A 420 -22.56 16.98 -2.32
CA TRP A 420 -22.29 17.61 -3.62
C TRP A 420 -23.44 18.48 -4.11
N THR A 421 -24.67 18.00 -3.96
CA THR A 421 -25.92 18.72 -4.29
C THR A 421 -26.89 18.72 -3.12
N ALA A 422 -27.94 19.55 -3.18
CA ALA A 422 -29.00 19.56 -2.16
C ALA A 422 -29.84 18.25 -2.14
N SER A 423 -29.81 17.46 -3.21
CA SER A 423 -30.47 16.15 -3.32
C SER A 423 -29.54 14.99 -2.93
N SER A 424 -28.23 15.24 -2.83
CA SER A 424 -27.23 14.26 -2.40
C SER A 424 -27.48 13.88 -0.94
N GLN A 425 -27.19 12.63 -0.61
CA GLN A 425 -27.40 12.09 0.72
C GLN A 425 -26.44 10.94 0.99
N CYS A 426 -26.17 10.67 2.25
CA CYS A 426 -25.29 9.59 2.64
C CYS A 426 -25.78 8.23 2.18
N TYR A 427 -24.81 7.38 1.87
CA TYR A 427 -25.06 6.03 1.39
C TYR A 427 -25.32 5.08 2.55
N THR A 428 -26.31 4.18 2.41
CA THR A 428 -26.67 3.19 3.46
C THR A 428 -26.90 1.80 2.88
N LYS A 429 -26.04 0.82 3.22
CA LYS A 429 -26.22 -0.61 2.87
C LYS A 429 -25.57 -1.53 3.90
N GLY A 430 -25.78 -2.84 3.73
CA GLY A 430 -25.36 -3.91 4.62
C GLY A 430 -26.42 -4.25 5.66
N ASP A 431 -26.18 -5.34 6.39
CA ASP A 431 -27.06 -5.78 7.48
C ASP A 431 -27.13 -4.73 8.61
N LYS A 432 -26.04 -4.00 8.83
CA LYS A 432 -25.96 -2.82 9.71
C LYS A 432 -25.71 -1.56 8.86
N LYS A 433 -26.79 -0.86 8.54
CA LYS A 433 -26.80 0.34 7.69
C LYS A 433 -26.13 1.53 8.39
N ILE A 434 -24.80 1.64 8.26
CA ILE A 434 -24.03 2.84 8.65
C ILE A 434 -24.11 3.83 7.50
N PRO A 435 -24.68 5.04 7.66
CA PRO A 435 -24.65 6.06 6.62
C PRO A 435 -23.24 6.62 6.45
N TYR A 436 -22.74 6.73 5.22
CA TYR A 436 -21.39 7.23 4.93
C TYR A 436 -21.28 8.07 3.66
N SER A 437 -20.17 8.82 3.57
CA SER A 437 -19.69 9.56 2.40
C SER A 437 -18.34 9.05 1.90
N GLY A 438 -17.77 9.68 0.87
CA GLY A 438 -16.46 9.36 0.31
C GLY A 438 -16.46 8.49 -0.97
N PRO A 439 -15.28 8.06 -1.47
CA PRO A 439 -15.12 7.46 -2.79
C PRO A 439 -15.86 6.11 -2.97
N ARG A 440 -16.24 5.46 -1.87
CA ARG A 440 -17.10 4.25 -1.90
C ARG A 440 -18.51 4.53 -2.41
N MET A 441 -19.01 5.77 -2.29
CA MET A 441 -20.34 6.15 -2.78
C MET A 441 -20.42 6.26 -4.31
N MET A 442 -19.29 6.34 -5.00
CA MET A 442 -19.28 6.50 -6.45
C MET A 442 -19.98 5.32 -7.12
N GLY A 443 -21.05 5.63 -7.85
CA GLY A 443 -21.76 4.67 -8.69
C GLY A 443 -21.00 4.33 -9.96
N TRP A 444 -21.66 3.50 -10.79
CA TRP A 444 -21.20 3.13 -12.12
C TRP A 444 -21.36 4.31 -13.09
N GLN A 445 -22.48 5.02 -12.96
CA GLN A 445 -22.84 6.14 -13.82
C GLN A 445 -23.16 7.39 -13.00
N ILE A 446 -22.46 8.47 -13.33
CA ILE A 446 -22.60 9.77 -12.67
C ILE A 446 -23.04 10.78 -13.72
N ASP A 447 -24.13 11.49 -13.45
CA ASP A 447 -24.60 12.56 -14.33
C ASP A 447 -23.53 13.66 -14.42
N PRO A 448 -22.98 13.96 -15.61
CA PRO A 448 -21.87 14.90 -15.75
C PRO A 448 -22.28 16.36 -15.49
N MET A 449 -23.57 16.68 -15.46
CA MET A 449 -24.08 18.03 -15.26
C MET A 449 -24.46 18.29 -13.81
N THR A 450 -24.97 17.28 -13.11
CA THR A 450 -25.49 17.40 -11.74
C THR A 450 -24.61 16.72 -10.70
N GLY A 451 -23.80 15.73 -11.08
CA GLY A 451 -23.07 14.85 -10.17
C GLY A 451 -23.97 13.85 -9.43
N GLU A 452 -25.25 13.75 -9.80
CA GLU A 452 -26.14 12.74 -9.26
C GLU A 452 -25.77 11.36 -9.78
N THR A 453 -25.72 10.38 -8.87
CA THR A 453 -25.55 8.98 -9.21
C THR A 453 -26.86 8.44 -9.80
N LEU A 454 -26.80 7.87 -11.01
CA LEU A 454 -27.99 7.51 -11.80
C LEU A 454 -28.40 6.03 -11.69
N ASP A 455 -27.57 5.17 -11.11
CA ASP A 455 -27.93 3.77 -10.81
C ASP A 455 -28.77 3.68 -9.53
N ASP A 456 -29.50 2.55 -9.33
CA ASP A 456 -30.04 2.27 -8.01
C ASP A 456 -28.87 2.25 -7.04
N LYS A 457 -29.04 2.83 -5.84
CA LYS A 457 -27.98 3.05 -4.82
C LYS A 457 -27.29 1.76 -4.38
N ASN A 458 -26.68 1.00 -5.28
CA ASN A 458 -26.35 -0.39 -5.14
C ASN A 458 -24.84 -0.49 -5.17
N THR A 459 -24.26 -0.67 -4.00
CA THR A 459 -22.83 -0.90 -3.91
C THR A 459 -22.47 -2.23 -4.55
N SER A 460 -21.74 -2.10 -5.61
CA SER A 460 -20.53 -2.83 -6.00
C SER A 460 -20.23 -2.37 -7.42
N ALA A 461 -20.45 -1.08 -7.70
CA ALA A 461 -20.07 -0.44 -8.93
C ALA A 461 -18.55 -0.55 -9.03
N LEU A 462 -18.13 -1.69 -9.58
CA LEU A 462 -17.01 -1.95 -10.45
C LEU A 462 -15.85 -1.00 -10.13
N GLY A 463 -14.73 -1.53 -9.60
CA GLY A 463 -13.53 -0.75 -9.29
C GLY A 463 -13.11 0.23 -10.40
N MET A 464 -13.62 0.03 -11.61
CA MET A 464 -13.75 0.95 -12.74
C MET A 464 -13.87 2.44 -12.42
N SER A 465 -15.00 2.95 -11.91
CA SER A 465 -15.16 4.41 -11.77
C SER A 465 -14.16 5.03 -10.78
N LYS A 466 -13.79 4.27 -9.75
CA LYS A 466 -12.78 4.67 -8.75
C LYS A 466 -11.37 4.63 -9.35
N GLY A 467 -11.05 3.58 -10.08
CA GLY A 467 -9.77 3.39 -10.76
C GLY A 467 -9.55 4.42 -11.87
N ALA A 468 -10.59 4.69 -12.67
CA ALA A 468 -10.55 5.69 -13.72
C ALA A 468 -10.42 7.13 -13.16
N SER A 469 -10.88 7.36 -11.92
CA SER A 469 -10.76 8.65 -11.24
C SER A 469 -9.45 8.83 -10.48
N ALA A 470 -8.55 7.83 -10.47
CA ALA A 470 -7.28 7.88 -9.74
C ALA A 470 -6.42 9.12 -10.06
N PHE A 471 -6.38 9.51 -11.34
CA PHE A 471 -5.61 10.68 -11.79
C PHE A 471 -6.09 12.00 -11.21
N ALA A 472 -7.35 12.11 -10.77
CA ALA A 472 -7.84 13.32 -10.12
C ALA A 472 -7.15 13.55 -8.77
N ALA A 473 -7.11 12.52 -7.91
CA ALA A 473 -6.45 12.60 -6.60
C ALA A 473 -4.94 12.89 -6.75
N ILE A 474 -4.29 12.27 -7.75
CA ILE A 474 -2.89 12.52 -8.11
C ILE A 474 -2.70 13.98 -8.55
N GLY A 475 -3.55 14.48 -9.45
CA GLY A 475 -3.46 15.84 -9.98
C GLY A 475 -3.50 16.93 -8.91
N VAL A 476 -4.26 16.71 -7.82
CA VAL A 476 -4.35 17.65 -6.70
C VAL A 476 -3.43 17.33 -5.52
N GLN A 477 -2.59 16.29 -5.64
CA GLN A 477 -1.62 15.85 -4.62
C GLN A 477 -2.28 15.52 -3.27
N ASP A 478 -3.41 14.82 -3.32
CA ASP A 478 -4.23 14.47 -2.15
C ASP A 478 -3.96 13.03 -1.69
N TYR A 479 -2.93 12.86 -0.88
CA TYR A 479 -2.43 11.55 -0.45
C TYR A 479 -3.44 10.73 0.38
N ASP A 480 -4.31 11.39 1.15
CA ASP A 480 -5.36 10.71 1.92
C ASP A 480 -6.40 10.08 0.98
N LEU A 481 -6.88 10.84 -0.02
CA LEU A 481 -7.81 10.32 -1.00
C LEU A 481 -7.16 9.29 -1.93
N MET A 482 -5.88 9.44 -2.26
CA MET A 482 -5.14 8.40 -2.98
C MET A 482 -5.12 7.08 -2.19
N GLY A 483 -4.89 7.14 -0.88
CA GLY A 483 -4.94 5.97 0.01
C GLY A 483 -6.33 5.35 0.12
N ASP A 484 -7.37 6.17 0.26
CA ASP A 484 -8.76 5.73 0.26
C ASP A 484 -9.11 5.04 -1.07
N LEU A 485 -8.76 5.65 -2.21
CA LEU A 485 -8.98 5.07 -3.53
C LEU A 485 -8.22 3.75 -3.70
N PHE A 486 -6.95 3.69 -3.29
CA PHE A 486 -6.17 2.45 -3.37
C PHE A 486 -6.87 1.31 -2.62
N THR A 487 -7.32 1.59 -1.39
CA THR A 487 -8.07 0.64 -0.56
C THR A 487 -9.35 0.18 -1.24
N VAL A 488 -10.17 1.13 -1.69
CA VAL A 488 -11.47 0.83 -2.29
C VAL A 488 -11.31 0.07 -3.61
N ILE A 489 -10.36 0.45 -4.46
CA ILE A 489 -10.08 -0.22 -5.74
C ILE A 489 -9.60 -1.65 -5.48
N TYR A 490 -8.71 -1.85 -4.49
CA TYR A 490 -8.21 -3.18 -4.20
C TYR A 490 -9.28 -4.08 -3.55
N GLU A 491 -10.14 -3.56 -2.67
CA GLU A 491 -11.18 -4.36 -2.02
C GLU A 491 -12.38 -4.67 -2.92
N ASN A 492 -12.84 -3.70 -3.73
CA ASN A 492 -14.08 -3.88 -4.50
C ASN A 492 -13.85 -4.79 -5.70
N TRP A 493 -14.53 -5.93 -5.70
CA TRP A 493 -14.47 -6.92 -6.76
C TRP A 493 -15.85 -7.27 -7.28
N ASP A 494 -15.94 -7.37 -8.60
CA ASP A 494 -17.04 -7.91 -9.35
C ASP A 494 -16.56 -9.15 -10.09
N ALA A 495 -17.43 -10.13 -10.23
CA ALA A 495 -17.04 -11.32 -10.93
C ALA A 495 -18.16 -11.96 -11.71
N SER A 496 -17.79 -12.42 -12.89
CA SER A 496 -18.65 -13.13 -13.81
C SER A 496 -18.65 -14.64 -13.58
N GLY A 497 -17.56 -15.17 -13.02
CA GLY A 497 -17.33 -16.59 -12.80
C GLY A 497 -16.06 -16.85 -11.98
N THR A 498 -15.66 -18.11 -11.94
CA THR A 498 -14.40 -18.55 -11.33
C THR A 498 -13.68 -19.51 -12.28
N THR A 499 -12.35 -19.46 -12.27
CA THR A 499 -11.45 -20.43 -12.89
C THR A 499 -11.54 -21.80 -12.21
N ASP A 500 -10.91 -22.82 -12.80
CA ASP A 500 -10.88 -24.19 -12.26
C ASP A 500 -10.27 -24.29 -10.85
N ASP A 501 -9.30 -23.43 -10.54
CA ASP A 501 -8.64 -23.37 -9.23
C ASP A 501 -9.42 -22.50 -8.21
N GLY A 502 -10.60 -21.99 -8.59
CA GLY A 502 -11.49 -21.19 -7.75
C GLY A 502 -11.17 -19.70 -7.73
N GLU A 503 -10.17 -19.23 -8.50
CA GLU A 503 -9.87 -17.81 -8.67
C GLU A 503 -10.95 -17.11 -9.48
N TRP A 504 -11.21 -15.84 -9.18
CA TRP A 504 -12.31 -15.12 -9.82
C TRP A 504 -11.95 -14.61 -11.21
N VAL A 505 -12.96 -14.57 -12.09
CA VAL A 505 -12.91 -13.94 -13.40
C VAL A 505 -13.68 -12.63 -13.32
N SER A 506 -13.03 -11.51 -13.65
CA SER A 506 -13.62 -10.16 -13.67
C SER A 506 -14.88 -10.09 -14.54
N ASN A 507 -15.77 -9.14 -14.26
CA ASN A 507 -16.93 -8.85 -15.11
C ASN A 507 -16.66 -7.59 -15.95
N TYR A 508 -16.89 -7.69 -17.26
CA TYR A 508 -16.95 -6.55 -18.19
C TYR A 508 -15.78 -5.54 -18.06
N MET A 509 -14.55 -5.93 -18.36
CA MET A 509 -13.35 -5.05 -18.38
C MET A 509 -12.95 -4.42 -17.02
N SER A 510 -13.55 -4.84 -15.91
CA SER A 510 -13.26 -4.30 -14.58
C SER A 510 -11.84 -4.57 -14.11
N GLY A 511 -11.24 -5.67 -14.59
CA GLY A 511 -9.86 -6.05 -14.31
C GLY A 511 -8.89 -4.94 -14.69
N TRP A 512 -9.06 -4.37 -15.88
CA TRP A 512 -8.20 -3.29 -16.38
C TRP A 512 -8.24 -2.06 -15.50
N PHE A 513 -9.43 -1.51 -15.24
CA PHE A 513 -9.52 -0.24 -14.53
C PHE A 513 -9.12 -0.34 -13.06
N ARG A 514 -9.28 -1.51 -12.45
CA ARG A 514 -8.72 -1.77 -11.13
C ARG A 514 -7.19 -1.75 -11.19
N GLN A 515 -6.61 -2.50 -12.12
CA GLN A 515 -5.17 -2.58 -12.28
C GLN A 515 -4.58 -1.20 -12.60
N THR A 516 -5.15 -0.48 -13.58
CA THR A 516 -4.67 0.84 -14.00
C THR A 516 -4.81 1.87 -12.88
N GLY A 517 -5.88 1.83 -12.08
CA GLY A 517 -6.05 2.69 -10.91
C GLY A 517 -4.96 2.46 -9.86
N LEU A 518 -4.65 1.19 -9.53
CA LEU A 518 -3.58 0.85 -8.59
C LEU A 518 -2.19 1.22 -9.15
N MET A 519 -1.95 1.02 -10.44
CA MET A 519 -0.71 1.44 -11.10
C MET A 519 -0.57 2.96 -11.12
N ALA A 520 -1.65 3.69 -11.42
CA ALA A 520 -1.68 5.15 -11.44
C ALA A 520 -1.32 5.71 -10.05
N LEU A 521 -2.07 5.31 -9.02
CA LEU A 521 -1.90 5.80 -7.63
C LEU A 521 -0.52 5.53 -7.04
N THR A 522 0.24 4.58 -7.62
CA THR A 522 1.56 4.17 -7.12
C THR A 522 2.70 4.58 -8.04
N GLY A 523 2.46 5.38 -9.08
CA GLY A 523 3.55 5.87 -9.95
C GLY A 523 4.11 4.83 -10.93
N ASN A 524 3.27 3.87 -11.32
CA ASN A 524 3.61 2.75 -12.20
C ASN A 524 2.96 2.83 -13.60
N TYR A 525 2.20 3.89 -13.90
CA TYR A 525 1.56 4.12 -15.21
C TYR A 525 2.13 5.37 -15.91
N GLN A 526 3.44 5.34 -16.21
CA GLN A 526 4.18 6.48 -16.75
C GLN A 526 3.93 6.70 -18.25
N ALA A 527 4.04 7.95 -18.70
CA ALA A 527 4.05 8.26 -20.13
C ALA A 527 5.19 7.50 -20.84
N PRO A 528 4.98 6.93 -22.05
CA PRO A 528 6.02 6.19 -22.77
C PRO A 528 7.32 6.97 -23.00
N SER A 529 7.24 8.30 -23.22
CA SER A 529 8.41 9.18 -23.35
C SER A 529 9.29 9.21 -22.09
N LYS A 530 8.71 8.93 -20.90
CA LYS A 530 9.41 8.85 -19.61
C LYS A 530 9.90 7.45 -19.25
N MET A 531 9.52 6.42 -20.02
CA MET A 531 10.02 5.06 -19.86
C MET A 531 11.47 4.95 -20.38
N VAL A 532 12.43 5.38 -19.55
CA VAL A 532 13.86 5.39 -19.87
C VAL A 532 14.56 4.26 -19.13
N ALA A 533 15.38 3.48 -19.84
CA ALA A 533 16.23 2.46 -19.23
C ALA A 533 17.32 3.14 -18.38
N GLN A 534 17.17 3.06 -17.06
CA GLN A 534 18.12 3.63 -16.10
C GLN A 534 18.05 2.86 -14.77
N PRO A 535 19.05 3.01 -13.87
CA PRO A 535 18.94 2.55 -12.50
C PRO A 535 17.85 3.30 -11.73
N ASN A 536 17.11 2.58 -10.89
CA ASN A 536 16.07 3.11 -10.01
C ASN A 536 16.28 2.53 -8.62
N LEU A 537 17.11 3.18 -7.80
CA LEU A 537 17.45 2.70 -6.46
C LEU A 537 16.44 3.17 -5.43
N LYS A 538 15.84 2.23 -4.72
CA LYS A 538 15.07 2.49 -3.49
C LYS A 538 15.77 1.87 -2.29
N ILE A 539 15.64 2.53 -1.15
CA ILE A 539 16.19 2.09 0.14
C ILE A 539 15.08 2.06 1.18
N TYR A 540 15.15 1.07 2.05
CA TYR A 540 14.20 0.79 3.10
C TYR A 540 14.95 0.60 4.39
N ARG A 541 14.32 0.98 5.50
CA ARG A 541 14.86 0.75 6.83
C ARG A 541 13.96 -0.19 7.60
N ALA A 542 14.56 -0.97 8.50
CA ALA A 542 13.87 -1.67 9.56
C ALA A 542 14.69 -1.56 10.86
N LEU A 543 13.99 -1.61 11.99
CA LEU A 543 14.61 -1.89 13.28
C LEU A 543 14.66 -3.41 13.46
N LYS A 544 15.81 -3.93 13.89
CA LYS A 544 15.96 -5.37 14.13
C LYS A 544 14.92 -5.82 15.16
N ASP A 545 14.27 -6.96 14.91
CA ASP A 545 13.21 -7.54 15.75
C ASP A 545 12.02 -6.58 15.99
N SER A 546 11.81 -5.64 15.06
CA SER A 546 10.79 -4.58 15.12
C SER A 546 10.89 -3.70 16.36
N MET A 547 12.06 -3.63 17.00
CA MET A 547 12.26 -2.91 18.26
C MET A 547 11.90 -1.43 18.13
N SER A 548 10.74 -1.03 18.64
CA SER A 548 10.22 0.34 18.58
C SER A 548 10.44 1.14 19.87
N VAL A 549 10.91 0.46 20.94
CA VAL A 549 11.21 1.05 22.25
C VAL A 549 12.57 0.57 22.76
N CYS A 550 13.36 1.47 23.33
CA CYS A 550 14.59 1.14 24.02
C CYS A 550 14.84 2.05 25.24
N HIS A 551 15.80 1.67 26.07
CA HIS A 551 16.24 2.45 27.22
C HIS A 551 17.66 3.00 27.01
N VAL A 552 18.06 3.94 27.85
CA VAL A 552 19.44 4.43 27.88
C VAL A 552 20.42 3.26 28.06
N GLY A 553 21.45 3.19 27.21
CA GLY A 553 22.42 2.09 27.22
C GLY A 553 22.03 0.86 26.38
N ASP A 554 20.77 0.75 25.93
CA ASP A 554 20.37 -0.31 25.00
C ASP A 554 21.06 -0.12 23.64
N THR A 555 21.42 -1.26 23.03
CA THR A 555 21.96 -1.27 21.66
C THR A 555 20.83 -1.41 20.66
N VAL A 556 20.72 -0.44 19.75
CA VAL A 556 19.79 -0.44 18.62
C VAL A 556 20.53 -0.88 17.37
N THR A 557 19.90 -1.80 16.60
CA THR A 557 20.42 -2.27 15.31
C THR A 557 19.46 -1.82 14.22
N TYR A 558 19.96 -1.00 13.31
CA TYR A 558 19.23 -0.57 12.12
C TYR A 558 19.65 -1.43 10.93
N LEU A 559 18.66 -1.90 10.19
CA LEU A 559 18.80 -2.67 8.96
C LEU A 559 18.39 -1.79 7.79
N LEU A 560 19.26 -1.63 6.80
CA LEU A 560 18.98 -0.90 5.56
C LEU A 560 18.99 -1.89 4.41
N SER A 561 17.83 -2.13 3.79
CA SER A 561 17.72 -2.92 2.57
C SER A 561 17.52 -2.01 1.37
N TYR A 562 18.00 -2.40 0.20
CA TYR A 562 17.84 -1.62 -1.02
C TYR A 562 17.55 -2.53 -2.20
N ARG A 563 16.92 -1.96 -3.23
CA ARG A 563 16.64 -2.62 -4.51
C ARG A 563 16.87 -1.67 -5.67
N ASN A 564 17.48 -2.17 -6.74
CA ASN A 564 17.44 -1.54 -8.04
C ASN A 564 16.21 -2.05 -8.81
N TYR A 565 15.19 -1.21 -8.93
CA TYR A 565 14.00 -1.46 -9.73
C TYR A 565 14.23 -1.19 -11.23
N GLY A 566 15.37 -0.64 -11.61
CA GLY A 566 15.71 -0.35 -13.01
C GLY A 566 16.37 -1.51 -13.73
N SER A 567 16.35 -1.51 -15.06
CA SER A 567 16.98 -2.55 -15.90
C SER A 567 18.49 -2.38 -16.09
N VAL A 568 19.04 -1.23 -15.68
CA VAL A 568 20.44 -0.84 -15.85
C VAL A 568 21.19 -0.89 -14.52
N ASP A 569 22.43 -1.36 -14.55
CA ASP A 569 23.32 -1.41 -13.40
C ASP A 569 23.58 0.00 -12.84
N ALA A 570 23.35 0.16 -11.53
CA ALA A 570 23.72 1.36 -10.81
C ALA A 570 25.23 1.40 -10.57
N LYS A 571 25.85 2.57 -10.75
CA LYS A 571 27.29 2.79 -10.56
C LYS A 571 27.56 3.80 -9.46
N ASP A 572 28.71 3.66 -8.81
CA ASP A 572 29.19 4.54 -7.72
C ASP A 572 28.13 4.74 -6.63
N VAL A 573 27.50 3.63 -6.24
CA VAL A 573 26.37 3.68 -5.31
C VAL A 573 26.83 4.11 -3.93
N LYS A 574 26.10 5.06 -3.34
CA LYS A 574 26.39 5.60 -2.02
C LYS A 574 25.15 5.58 -1.14
N ILE A 575 25.27 5.00 0.06
CA ILE A 575 24.27 5.09 1.12
C ILE A 575 24.80 6.04 2.20
N VAL A 576 23.96 6.97 2.65
CA VAL A 576 24.23 7.88 3.79
C VAL A 576 23.08 7.77 4.78
N GLU A 577 23.41 7.42 6.01
CA GLU A 577 22.47 7.29 7.12
C GLU A 577 22.83 8.26 8.23
N ASN A 578 21.82 8.93 8.79
CA ASN A 578 22.02 9.78 9.97
C ASN A 578 21.91 8.93 11.24
N VAL A 579 22.93 8.96 12.09
CA VAL A 579 22.80 8.39 13.44
C VAL A 579 21.92 9.36 14.26
N PRO A 580 20.95 8.92 15.06
CA PRO A 580 20.19 9.83 15.91
C PRO A 580 21.11 10.60 16.87
N ALA A 581 20.91 11.92 17.03
CA ALA A 581 21.84 12.81 17.74
C ALA A 581 22.21 12.33 19.17
N ASP A 582 21.23 11.79 19.90
CA ASP A 582 21.42 11.30 21.26
C ASP A 582 21.88 9.84 21.32
N PHE A 583 22.35 9.29 20.20
CA PHE A 583 22.89 7.93 20.12
C PHE A 583 24.39 7.97 19.82
N ALA A 584 25.12 7.03 20.41
CA ALA A 584 26.54 6.81 20.15
C ALA A 584 26.68 5.69 19.12
N PHE A 585 27.38 5.96 18.02
CA PHE A 585 27.71 4.94 17.03
C PHE A 585 28.61 3.85 17.66
N LEU A 586 28.33 2.59 17.34
CA LEU A 586 29.17 1.46 17.74
C LEU A 586 29.98 0.94 16.56
N ASP A 587 29.29 0.38 15.58
CA ASP A 587 29.88 -0.26 14.40
C ASP A 587 28.87 -0.34 13.25
N ALA A 588 29.40 -0.54 12.05
CA ALA A 588 28.66 -0.77 10.83
C ALA A 588 29.26 -1.98 10.09
N ASP A 589 28.40 -2.71 9.39
CA ASP A 589 28.87 -3.78 8.49
C ASP A 589 29.39 -3.21 7.17
N ASN A 590 29.88 -4.10 6.30
CA ASN A 590 30.21 -3.82 4.90
C ASN A 590 31.10 -2.58 4.70
N ASN A 591 32.03 -2.36 5.64
CA ASN A 591 32.95 -1.21 5.67
C ASN A 591 32.25 0.16 5.70
N GLY A 592 31.08 0.26 6.34
CA GLY A 592 30.44 1.54 6.62
C GLY A 592 31.35 2.45 7.45
N VAL A 593 31.55 3.68 6.98
CA VAL A 593 32.45 4.66 7.60
C VAL A 593 31.62 5.69 8.36
N TYR A 594 31.82 5.78 9.67
CA TYR A 594 31.20 6.80 10.51
C TYR A 594 32.00 8.10 10.50
N ASP A 595 31.31 9.22 10.29
CA ASP A 595 31.83 10.57 10.42
C ASP A 595 31.20 11.24 11.65
N ALA A 596 32.03 11.53 12.66
CA ALA A 596 31.59 12.14 13.90
C ALA A 596 31.18 13.61 13.76
N ALA A 597 31.69 14.33 12.74
CA ALA A 597 31.38 15.75 12.54
C ALA A 597 30.00 15.95 11.92
N SER A 598 29.62 15.13 10.94
CA SER A 598 28.28 15.12 10.36
C SER A 598 27.30 14.20 11.07
N HIS A 599 27.79 13.33 11.97
CA HIS A 599 27.00 12.32 12.68
C HIS A 599 26.31 11.32 11.74
N THR A 600 27.04 10.88 10.70
CA THR A 600 26.50 9.99 9.65
C THR A 600 27.35 8.75 9.43
N VAL A 601 26.73 7.68 8.95
CA VAL A 601 27.41 6.47 8.45
C VAL A 601 27.29 6.46 6.92
N THR A 602 28.40 6.24 6.23
CA THR A 602 28.44 6.18 4.76
C THR A 602 28.94 4.82 4.27
N TRP A 603 28.19 4.19 3.37
CA TRP A 603 28.65 3.04 2.58
C TRP A 603 28.88 3.45 1.14
N LYS A 604 30.03 3.06 0.59
CA LYS A 604 30.33 3.17 -0.85
C LYS A 604 30.26 1.77 -1.44
N LEU A 605 29.23 1.52 -2.22
CA LEU A 605 28.99 0.28 -2.92
C LEU A 605 29.41 0.47 -4.39
N ASN A 606 30.11 -0.49 -4.98
CA ASN A 606 30.66 -0.32 -6.33
C ASN A 606 29.53 -0.25 -7.38
N SER A 607 28.77 -1.34 -7.50
CA SER A 607 27.68 -1.45 -8.45
C SER A 607 26.58 -2.35 -7.91
N ILE A 608 25.33 -2.04 -8.23
CA ILE A 608 24.16 -2.87 -7.96
C ILE A 608 23.55 -3.23 -9.31
N ALA A 609 23.33 -4.52 -9.55
CA ALA A 609 22.82 -4.99 -10.82
C ALA A 609 21.43 -4.41 -11.13
N GLY A 610 21.18 -4.09 -12.39
CA GLY A 610 19.85 -3.85 -12.90
C GLY A 610 19.09 -5.17 -13.04
N PHE A 611 17.77 -5.07 -13.08
CA PHE A 611 16.90 -6.22 -13.29
C PHE A 611 17.16 -6.90 -14.64
N LYS A 612 17.10 -8.23 -14.61
CA LYS A 612 17.04 -9.13 -15.76
C LYS A 612 15.98 -10.19 -15.48
N SER A 613 15.31 -10.64 -16.52
CA SER A 613 14.22 -11.61 -16.38
C SER A 613 14.75 -12.95 -15.92
N ASP A 614 14.01 -13.60 -15.03
CA ASP A 614 14.15 -15.02 -14.69
C ASP A 614 13.04 -15.86 -15.37
N ASP A 615 12.19 -15.21 -16.19
CA ASP A 615 11.01 -15.76 -16.89
C ASP A 615 10.06 -16.57 -15.98
N ILE A 616 9.88 -16.07 -14.75
CA ILE A 616 9.02 -16.67 -13.72
C ILE A 616 7.54 -16.47 -14.10
N VAL A 617 6.74 -17.47 -13.78
CA VAL A 617 5.30 -17.52 -14.03
C VAL A 617 4.52 -17.22 -12.75
N GLY A 618 3.48 -16.39 -12.84
CA GLY A 618 2.50 -16.13 -11.78
C GLY A 618 2.51 -14.69 -11.23
N ASP A 619 1.65 -14.47 -10.23
CA ASP A 619 1.45 -13.19 -9.54
C ASP A 619 2.44 -12.94 -8.38
N ALA A 620 3.09 -13.99 -7.90
CA ALA A 620 3.95 -13.94 -6.73
C ALA A 620 5.33 -13.34 -7.03
N LEU A 621 5.86 -12.61 -6.05
CA LEU A 621 7.26 -12.19 -6.02
C LEU A 621 8.15 -13.32 -5.51
N ASP A 622 9.05 -13.81 -6.35
CA ASP A 622 10.07 -14.78 -5.94
C ASP A 622 11.45 -14.12 -5.77
N PHE A 623 11.74 -13.66 -4.55
CA PHE A 623 13.06 -13.09 -4.21
C PHE A 623 14.20 -14.10 -4.23
N SER A 624 13.91 -15.41 -4.32
CA SER A 624 14.95 -16.44 -4.50
C SER A 624 15.45 -16.54 -5.94
N ALA A 625 14.77 -15.86 -6.87
CA ALA A 625 15.11 -15.93 -8.27
C ALA A 625 16.52 -15.37 -8.57
N PRO A 626 17.30 -16.02 -9.45
CA PRO A 626 18.71 -15.72 -9.64
C PRO A 626 19.02 -14.29 -10.09
N ASN A 627 18.18 -13.66 -10.90
CA ASN A 627 18.39 -12.29 -11.36
C ASN A 627 17.74 -11.28 -10.43
N LEU A 628 16.54 -11.54 -9.92
CA LEU A 628 15.91 -10.65 -8.93
C LEU A 628 16.79 -10.49 -7.67
N SER A 629 17.36 -11.59 -7.16
CA SER A 629 18.22 -11.58 -5.97
C SER A 629 19.51 -10.75 -6.12
N LYS A 630 19.97 -10.49 -7.36
CA LYS A 630 21.14 -9.63 -7.63
C LYS A 630 20.83 -8.13 -7.57
N THR A 631 19.55 -7.76 -7.70
CA THR A 631 19.12 -6.36 -7.66
C THR A 631 18.94 -5.83 -6.25
N ILE A 632 18.92 -6.74 -5.26
CA ILE A 632 18.67 -6.43 -3.86
C ILE A 632 19.94 -6.57 -3.02
N GLY A 633 19.99 -5.84 -1.92
CA GLY A 633 21.07 -5.98 -0.94
C GLY A 633 20.72 -5.30 0.38
N GLY A 634 21.68 -5.29 1.29
CA GLY A 634 21.50 -4.60 2.56
C GLY A 634 22.81 -4.32 3.29
N VAL A 635 22.73 -3.39 4.23
CA VAL A 635 23.77 -2.99 5.17
C VAL A 635 23.13 -2.74 6.53
N SER A 636 23.94 -2.67 7.58
CA SER A 636 23.45 -2.45 8.94
C SER A 636 24.45 -1.67 9.78
N TYR A 637 23.92 -0.99 10.79
CA TYR A 637 24.74 -0.35 11.81
C TYR A 637 24.10 -0.49 13.18
N ARG A 638 24.95 -0.36 14.21
CA ARG A 638 24.56 -0.38 15.61
C ARG A 638 24.91 0.91 16.30
N CYS A 639 24.04 1.34 17.19
CA CYS A 639 24.25 2.50 18.05
C CYS A 639 23.65 2.25 19.44
N VAL A 640 24.01 3.10 20.40
CA VAL A 640 23.56 3.00 21.79
C VAL A 640 22.94 4.32 22.22
N ALA A 641 21.77 4.27 22.86
CA ALA A 641 21.13 5.45 23.43
C ALA A 641 22.03 6.04 24.54
N LYS A 642 22.46 7.30 24.40
CA LYS A 642 23.31 8.00 25.36
C LYS A 642 22.52 8.36 26.62
N ASN A 643 23.24 8.67 27.69
CA ASN A 643 22.65 9.27 28.88
C ASN A 643 21.92 10.58 28.52
N GLY A 644 20.68 10.72 28.96
CA GLY A 644 19.81 11.86 28.65
C GLY A 644 18.97 11.73 27.37
N ALA A 645 19.16 10.67 26.57
CA ALA A 645 18.28 10.37 25.44
C ALA A 645 16.85 10.12 25.94
N LYS A 646 15.86 10.73 25.27
CA LYS A 646 14.43 10.61 25.62
C LYS A 646 13.53 10.99 24.46
N GLY A 647 12.36 10.34 24.38
CA GLY A 647 11.35 10.63 23.38
C GLY A 647 11.55 9.87 22.07
N VAL A 648 10.87 10.31 21.02
CA VAL A 648 10.79 9.59 19.74
C VAL A 648 11.87 10.08 18.79
N TYR A 649 12.76 9.19 18.38
CA TYR A 649 13.80 9.46 17.39
C TYR A 649 13.38 8.94 16.01
N LYS A 650 13.36 9.87 15.06
CA LYS A 650 13.09 9.62 13.65
C LYS A 650 14.34 9.98 12.86
N THR A 651 14.93 9.02 12.17
CA THR A 651 16.06 9.27 11.26
C THR A 651 15.69 8.85 9.83
N THR A 652 16.54 9.10 8.83
CA THR A 652 16.39 8.62 7.44
C THR A 652 17.74 8.22 6.84
N ALA A 653 17.68 7.31 5.86
CA ALA A 653 18.79 6.92 5.00
C ALA A 653 18.55 7.38 3.56
N LYS A 654 19.61 7.79 2.88
CA LYS A 654 19.58 8.13 1.44
C LYS A 654 20.46 7.18 0.66
N ILE A 655 19.97 6.69 -0.46
CA ILE A 655 20.75 5.96 -1.47
C ILE A 655 20.84 6.79 -2.75
N SER A 656 22.01 6.80 -3.38
CA SER A 656 22.27 7.54 -4.63
C SER A 656 23.23 6.77 -5.53
N CYS A 657 23.24 7.08 -6.83
CA CYS A 657 24.18 6.54 -7.81
C CYS A 657 24.59 7.63 -8.81
N SER A 658 25.65 7.42 -9.58
CA SER A 658 26.17 8.41 -10.54
C SER A 658 25.41 8.46 -11.87
N ASN A 659 24.56 7.48 -12.15
CA ASN A 659 23.96 7.26 -13.47
C ASN A 659 22.46 6.95 -13.45
N GLY A 660 21.74 7.31 -12.39
CA GLY A 660 20.32 6.99 -12.25
C GLY A 660 19.67 7.62 -11.02
N LEU A 661 18.50 7.09 -10.67
CA LEU A 661 17.69 7.59 -9.56
C LEU A 661 18.12 6.99 -8.23
N GLY A 662 17.99 7.79 -7.18
CA GLY A 662 18.19 7.40 -5.78
C GLY A 662 16.88 7.51 -5.00
N GLY A 663 16.93 7.18 -3.71
CA GLY A 663 15.78 7.18 -2.84
C GLY A 663 16.12 7.52 -1.40
N GLU A 664 15.10 7.85 -0.63
CA GLU A 664 15.18 8.08 0.81
C GLU A 664 14.22 7.13 1.53
N THR A 665 14.64 6.62 2.69
CA THR A 665 13.78 5.75 3.50
C THR A 665 12.62 6.55 4.10
N ASN A 666 11.44 5.94 4.18
CA ASN A 666 10.34 6.46 4.97
C ASN A 666 10.35 5.89 6.41
N PHE A 667 9.31 6.19 7.19
CA PHE A 667 9.17 5.72 8.58
C PHE A 667 8.58 4.31 8.71
N TYR A 668 8.26 3.63 7.61
CA TYR A 668 7.62 2.32 7.62
C TYR A 668 8.57 1.24 7.08
N PRO A 669 8.75 0.12 7.78
CA PRO A 669 9.53 -0.98 7.25
C PRO A 669 8.82 -1.59 6.04
N ASN A 670 9.58 -1.94 5.00
CA ASN A 670 9.02 -2.44 3.75
C ASN A 670 8.75 -3.96 3.80
N TYR A 671 7.87 -4.37 4.71
CA TYR A 671 7.43 -5.75 4.89
C TYR A 671 5.96 -5.90 4.52
N VAL A 672 5.60 -7.08 4.00
CA VAL A 672 4.19 -7.47 3.81
C VAL A 672 3.68 -8.00 5.14
N THR A 673 2.92 -7.20 5.89
CA THR A 673 2.45 -7.56 7.22
C THR A 673 1.23 -6.73 7.63
N ALA A 674 0.26 -7.36 8.31
CA ALA A 674 -0.90 -6.65 8.85
C ALA A 674 -0.64 -6.02 10.24
N THR A 675 0.57 -6.19 10.78
CA THR A 675 1.01 -5.52 12.01
C THR A 675 1.59 -4.15 11.70
N MET A 676 1.09 -3.11 12.36
CA MET A 676 1.53 -1.74 12.15
C MET A 676 2.93 -1.49 12.74
N GLN A 677 3.97 -1.74 11.95
CA GLN A 677 5.35 -1.54 12.35
C GLN A 677 5.85 -0.14 11.97
N ARG A 678 6.76 0.41 12.78
CA ARG A 678 7.39 1.72 12.53
C ARG A 678 8.90 1.64 12.72
N ASN A 679 9.60 2.48 11.98
CA ASN A 679 11.06 2.64 12.04
C ASN A 679 11.51 3.73 13.03
N ASN A 680 10.63 4.15 13.93
CA ASN A 680 10.93 5.12 14.96
C ASN A 680 11.34 4.39 16.22
N ILE A 681 12.39 4.86 16.88
CA ILE A 681 12.79 4.33 18.19
C ILE A 681 12.38 5.33 19.26
N GLU A 682 11.59 4.86 20.22
CA GLU A 682 11.19 5.64 21.38
C GLU A 682 12.13 5.30 22.54
N VAL A 683 12.90 6.29 23.00
CA VAL A 683 13.73 6.13 24.19
C VAL A 683 12.91 6.49 25.40
N VAL A 684 12.61 5.47 26.18
CA VAL A 684 11.78 5.57 27.38
C VAL A 684 12.70 5.68 28.59
N PRO A 685 12.47 6.66 29.49
CA PRO A 685 13.16 6.69 30.77
C PRO A 685 12.89 5.38 31.49
N THR A 686 13.94 4.87 32.10
CA THR A 686 13.86 3.68 32.91
C THR A 686 12.94 3.95 34.09
N GLY A 687 11.89 3.16 34.29
CA GLY A 687 10.83 3.41 35.27
C GLY A 687 11.33 3.53 36.73
N LEU A 688 12.62 3.29 37.00
CA LEU A 688 13.27 3.56 38.27
C LEU A 688 14.38 4.60 38.10
N ASN A 689 14.25 5.72 38.79
CA ASN A 689 15.32 6.69 38.98
C ASN A 689 15.99 6.48 40.33
N VAL A 690 17.32 6.50 40.34
CA VAL A 690 18.11 6.38 41.57
C VAL A 690 19.01 7.59 41.73
N GLU A 691 18.74 8.37 42.78
CA GLU A 691 19.53 9.53 43.18
C GLU A 691 20.33 9.17 44.43
N LYS A 692 21.66 9.23 44.32
CA LYS A 692 22.55 9.06 45.47
C LYS A 692 23.09 10.43 45.89
N THR A 693 23.03 10.72 47.18
CA THR A 693 23.57 11.93 47.81
C THR A 693 24.48 11.55 48.97
N ALA A 694 25.45 12.39 49.25
CA ALA A 694 26.21 12.38 50.49
C ALA A 694 25.87 13.65 51.26
N ASP A 695 25.84 13.58 52.58
CA ASP A 695 25.63 14.74 53.46
C ASP A 695 26.79 15.75 53.40
N VAL A 696 27.95 15.35 52.89
CA VAL A 696 29.13 16.18 52.69
C VAL A 696 29.74 16.02 51.29
N THR A 697 30.35 17.09 50.78
CA THR A 697 30.99 17.13 49.45
C THR A 697 32.52 16.92 49.49
N SER A 698 33.11 16.91 50.70
CA SER A 698 34.54 16.68 50.97
C SER A 698 34.71 16.03 52.35
N VAL A 699 35.73 15.19 52.53
CA VAL A 699 35.92 14.36 53.73
C VAL A 699 37.39 14.30 54.14
N SER A 700 37.67 14.24 55.45
CA SER A 700 38.99 13.99 56.04
C SER A 700 39.00 12.64 56.78
N GLU A 701 40.18 12.07 56.97
CA GLU A 701 40.33 10.81 57.72
C GLU A 701 39.74 10.94 59.13
N GLY A 702 38.86 10.02 59.50
CA GLY A 702 38.06 10.04 60.72
C GLY A 702 36.65 10.63 60.57
N ASP A 703 36.35 11.32 59.46
CA ASP A 703 35.02 11.91 59.24
C ASP A 703 33.97 10.83 58.96
N THR A 704 32.77 11.06 59.49
CA THR A 704 31.58 10.25 59.19
C THR A 704 30.82 10.89 58.03
N VAL A 705 30.42 10.08 57.07
CA VAL A 705 29.63 10.47 55.90
C VAL A 705 28.37 9.63 55.87
N SER A 706 27.24 10.30 55.76
CA SER A 706 25.94 9.67 55.52
C SER A 706 25.63 9.69 54.03
N PHE A 707 25.38 8.51 53.48
CA PHE A 707 24.90 8.36 52.11
C PHE A 707 23.40 8.07 52.13
N SER A 708 22.66 8.79 51.30
CA SER A 708 21.24 8.52 51.02
C SER A 708 21.10 8.15 49.55
N THR A 709 20.42 7.04 49.28
CA THR A 709 20.04 6.60 47.94
C THR A 709 18.53 6.60 47.87
N ILE A 710 17.97 7.55 47.13
CA ILE A 710 16.54 7.68 46.86
C ILE A 710 16.23 6.91 45.58
N ILE A 711 15.27 6.01 45.66
CA ILE A 711 14.76 5.20 44.55
C ILE A 711 13.36 5.70 44.25
N THR A 712 13.13 6.24 43.06
CA THR A 712 11.82 6.74 42.64
C THR A 712 11.30 5.88 41.51
N ASN A 713 10.07 5.38 41.59
CA ASN A 713 9.38 4.86 40.42
C ASN A 713 8.86 6.05 39.59
N ASP A 714 9.69 6.52 38.67
CA ASP A 714 9.41 7.69 37.85
C ASP A 714 8.68 7.28 36.56
N THR A 715 7.63 8.05 36.27
CA THR A 715 6.64 7.79 35.23
C THR A 715 7.26 7.50 33.87
N VAL A 716 6.88 6.37 33.27
CA VAL A 716 7.01 6.14 31.83
C VAL A 716 5.75 6.71 31.17
N PRO A 717 5.86 7.70 30.25
CA PRO A 717 4.70 8.11 29.46
C PRO A 717 4.05 6.89 28.79
N ALA A 718 2.72 6.83 28.67
CA ALA A 718 2.12 5.75 27.88
C ALA A 718 2.73 5.80 26.49
N LEU A 719 3.22 4.65 26.05
CA LEU A 719 3.54 4.43 24.66
C LEU A 719 2.23 4.59 23.89
N VAL A 720 2.14 5.66 23.13
CA VAL A 720 0.98 6.01 22.31
C VAL A 720 1.32 5.85 20.85
N GLY A 721 0.30 5.86 20.02
CA GLY A 721 0.42 5.78 18.58
C GLY A 721 0.06 4.40 18.04
N GLY A 722 -0.68 4.37 16.95
CA GLY A 722 -1.19 3.16 16.32
C GLY A 722 -1.68 3.49 14.92
N ARG A 723 -2.19 2.50 14.22
CA ARG A 723 -2.83 2.67 12.92
C ARG A 723 -4.00 3.63 13.05
N SER A 724 -4.05 4.63 12.19
CA SER A 724 -5.18 5.56 12.11
C SER A 724 -6.45 4.87 11.58
N HIS A 725 -7.62 5.43 11.92
CA HIS A 725 -8.91 5.00 11.37
C HIS A 725 -9.34 3.57 11.74
N VAL A 726 -8.93 3.11 12.93
CA VAL A 726 -9.44 1.88 13.55
C VAL A 726 -10.12 2.23 14.87
N ASN A 727 -11.44 2.22 14.88
CA ASN A 727 -12.25 2.56 16.04
C ASN A 727 -12.78 1.28 16.71
N VAL A 728 -12.71 1.23 18.03
CA VAL A 728 -13.33 0.17 18.83
C VAL A 728 -14.56 0.74 19.51
N ALA A 729 -15.69 0.04 19.41
CA ALA A 729 -16.91 0.38 20.11
C ALA A 729 -17.27 -0.70 21.14
N VAL A 730 -17.75 -0.27 22.30
CA VAL A 730 -18.02 -1.14 23.45
C VAL A 730 -19.37 -0.86 24.09
N ALA A 731 -19.96 -1.91 24.67
CA ALA A 731 -21.18 -1.84 25.46
C ALA A 731 -21.20 -3.00 26.48
N ASP A 732 -22.06 -2.94 27.48
CA ASP A 732 -22.18 -4.00 28.48
C ASP A 732 -23.62 -4.45 28.78
N ILE A 733 -23.75 -5.64 29.38
CA ILE A 733 -25.00 -6.11 29.97
C ILE A 733 -24.67 -6.80 31.30
N ASP A 734 -25.13 -6.22 32.40
CA ASP A 734 -25.08 -6.84 33.73
C ASP A 734 -26.23 -7.85 33.90
N LYS A 735 -25.90 -9.11 34.16
CA LYS A 735 -26.84 -10.21 34.45
C LYS A 735 -26.68 -10.75 35.87
N GLY A 736 -26.04 -10.01 36.77
CA GLY A 736 -25.80 -10.36 38.17
C GLY A 736 -24.63 -11.32 38.34
N ALA A 737 -24.84 -12.62 38.17
CA ALA A 737 -23.77 -13.63 38.27
C ALA A 737 -22.83 -13.65 37.05
N GLN A 738 -23.23 -12.96 35.98
CA GLN A 738 -22.51 -12.89 34.72
C GLN A 738 -22.53 -11.43 34.24
N TYR A 739 -21.42 -10.99 33.66
CA TYR A 739 -21.28 -9.71 33.00
C TYR A 739 -20.89 -9.91 31.55
N ASN A 740 -21.68 -9.36 30.64
CA ASN A 740 -21.36 -9.39 29.22
C ASN A 740 -20.66 -8.08 28.86
N LEU A 741 -19.44 -8.17 28.35
CA LEU A 741 -18.75 -7.08 27.68
C LEU A 741 -18.77 -7.35 26.17
N MET A 742 -19.24 -6.37 25.42
CA MET A 742 -19.48 -6.50 23.99
C MET A 742 -18.60 -5.52 23.22
N PHE A 743 -17.99 -5.98 22.13
CA PHE A 743 -17.02 -5.21 21.36
C PHE A 743 -17.30 -5.31 19.86
N LYS A 744 -17.00 -4.24 19.13
CA LYS A 744 -16.89 -4.21 17.68
C LYS A 744 -15.68 -3.39 17.24
N ILE A 745 -15.04 -3.82 16.15
CA ILE A 745 -14.02 -3.04 15.45
C ILE A 745 -14.64 -2.47 14.18
N TYR A 746 -14.56 -1.15 14.05
CA TYR A 746 -14.93 -0.40 12.86
C TYR A 746 -13.65 0.22 12.29
N HIS A 747 -13.24 -0.19 11.10
CA HIS A 747 -12.07 0.38 10.44
C HIS A 747 -12.31 0.75 8.97
N ASP A 748 -11.69 1.87 8.61
CA ASP A 748 -11.53 2.45 7.28
C ASP A 748 -10.08 2.93 7.11
N ALA A 749 -9.13 2.14 7.62
CA ALA A 749 -7.69 2.34 7.41
C ALA A 749 -7.32 2.27 5.92
N VAL A 750 -6.21 2.94 5.58
CA VAL A 750 -5.64 2.96 4.21
C VAL A 750 -5.02 1.60 3.83
N GLU A 751 -4.63 0.80 4.81
CA GLU A 751 -4.30 -0.60 4.57
C GLU A 751 -5.57 -1.38 4.25
N PRO A 752 -5.63 -2.11 3.12
CA PRO A 752 -6.80 -2.91 2.80
C PRO A 752 -7.13 -4.01 3.80
N TYR A 753 -6.16 -4.43 4.60
CA TYR A 753 -6.35 -5.45 5.62
C TYR A 753 -5.65 -5.08 6.91
N ILE A 754 -6.36 -5.25 8.04
CA ILE A 754 -5.76 -5.22 9.38
C ILE A 754 -5.87 -6.60 10.01
N ASP A 755 -5.05 -6.90 11.01
CA ASP A 755 -5.22 -8.08 11.84
C ASP A 755 -5.85 -7.72 13.18
N ASN A 756 -7.06 -8.24 13.41
CA ASN A 756 -7.81 -8.05 14.65
C ASN A 756 -7.01 -8.49 15.89
N GLY A 757 -6.13 -9.50 15.75
CA GLY A 757 -5.32 -10.04 16.84
C GLY A 757 -4.27 -9.07 17.39
N ASN A 758 -4.00 -7.98 16.66
CA ASN A 758 -3.16 -6.89 17.13
C ASN A 758 -3.89 -5.95 18.11
N TYR A 759 -5.18 -6.14 18.39
CA TYR A 759 -5.92 -5.27 19.31
C TYR A 759 -6.34 -6.01 20.59
N ARG A 760 -6.29 -5.28 21.70
CA ARG A 760 -6.85 -5.71 22.99
C ARG A 760 -7.59 -4.58 23.66
N VAL A 761 -8.59 -4.94 24.46
CA VAL A 761 -9.41 -4.00 25.22
C VAL A 761 -9.37 -4.34 26.70
N THR A 762 -9.02 -3.36 27.52
CA THR A 762 -8.84 -3.47 28.97
C THR A 762 -9.92 -2.66 29.71
N VAL A 763 -10.51 -3.27 30.74
CA VAL A 763 -11.50 -2.64 31.62
C VAL A 763 -11.11 -2.79 33.09
N PHE A 764 -11.62 -1.88 33.92
CA PHE A 764 -11.30 -1.76 35.33
C PHE A 764 -12.59 -1.75 36.18
N LYS A 765 -12.79 -2.80 36.98
CA LYS A 765 -13.99 -2.97 37.83
C LYS A 765 -13.60 -3.14 39.29
N ASP A 766 -14.37 -2.54 40.19
CA ASP A 766 -14.15 -2.68 41.64
C ASP A 766 -14.95 -3.89 42.16
N LEU A 767 -14.34 -5.07 42.06
CA LEU A 767 -14.96 -6.37 42.36
C LEU A 767 -14.29 -7.04 43.58
N LYS A 768 -14.14 -6.32 44.69
CA LYS A 768 -13.39 -6.79 45.89
C LYS A 768 -13.85 -8.15 46.44
N ASP A 769 -15.09 -8.52 46.15
CA ASP A 769 -15.67 -9.78 46.58
C ASP A 769 -15.28 -10.95 45.66
N ALA A 770 -14.81 -10.72 44.43
CA ALA A 770 -14.41 -11.77 43.49
C ALA A 770 -13.03 -12.37 43.83
N GLN A 771 -12.85 -13.68 43.60
CA GLN A 771 -11.53 -14.31 43.82
C GLN A 771 -10.68 -14.32 42.54
N SER A 772 -11.33 -14.63 41.41
CA SER A 772 -10.73 -14.60 40.08
C SER A 772 -11.85 -14.69 39.06
N LEU A 773 -11.78 -13.87 38.02
CA LEU A 773 -12.74 -13.90 36.93
C LEU A 773 -12.41 -15.04 35.95
N GLN A 774 -13.46 -15.67 35.45
CA GLN A 774 -13.42 -16.57 34.30
C GLN A 774 -14.09 -15.87 33.12
N CYS A 775 -13.73 -16.25 31.91
CA CYS A 775 -14.30 -15.69 30.68
C CYS A 775 -14.77 -16.80 29.74
N SER A 776 -15.92 -16.61 29.12
CA SER A 776 -16.36 -17.38 27.95
C SER A 776 -16.83 -16.45 26.84
N PHE A 777 -16.85 -16.93 25.59
CA PHE A 777 -17.19 -16.12 24.42
C PHE A 777 -18.35 -16.78 23.65
N ASP A 778 -19.32 -15.99 23.20
CA ASP A 778 -20.31 -16.45 22.21
C ASP A 778 -20.15 -15.63 20.93
N LEU A 779 -20.47 -16.27 19.79
CA LEU A 779 -20.73 -15.66 18.48
C LEU A 779 -19.76 -14.54 18.11
N VAL A 780 -18.64 -14.94 17.50
CA VAL A 780 -17.68 -14.03 16.88
C VAL A 780 -17.97 -13.98 15.39
N GLU A 781 -18.65 -12.93 14.94
CA GLU A 781 -18.71 -12.62 13.50
C GLU A 781 -17.36 -11.99 13.11
N GLY A 782 -16.80 -12.38 11.97
CA GLY A 782 -15.50 -11.90 11.47
C GLY A 782 -14.35 -12.89 11.40
N THR A 783 -14.62 -14.19 11.26
CA THR A 783 -13.59 -15.22 11.02
C THR A 783 -13.89 -16.07 9.77
N GLN A 784 -12.85 -16.64 9.13
CA GLN A 784 -13.04 -17.61 8.04
C GLN A 784 -13.72 -18.89 8.56
N ASN A 785 -14.67 -19.41 7.77
CA ASN A 785 -15.32 -20.75 7.85
C ASN A 785 -16.81 -20.83 8.20
N GLY A 786 -17.61 -19.77 8.16
CA GLY A 786 -19.07 -19.92 8.38
C GLY A 786 -19.44 -20.60 9.71
N ALA A 787 -18.46 -20.70 10.62
CA ALA A 787 -18.65 -21.06 11.99
C ALA A 787 -19.07 -19.76 12.67
N THR A 788 -20.37 -19.60 12.90
CA THR A 788 -20.80 -19.00 14.15
C THR A 788 -19.92 -19.63 15.24
N MET A 789 -19.11 -18.86 15.97
CA MET A 789 -18.37 -19.43 17.10
C MET A 789 -19.37 -19.94 18.14
N GLY A 790 -19.72 -21.22 18.00
CA GLY A 790 -19.59 -22.15 19.10
C GLY A 790 -18.21 -22.80 18.98
N THR A 791 -17.44 -22.76 20.06
CA THR A 791 -16.35 -23.70 20.41
C THR A 791 -14.92 -23.43 19.90
N ASN A 792 -14.26 -22.39 20.45
CA ASN A 792 -13.01 -22.55 21.22
C ASN A 792 -12.57 -21.22 21.86
N ALA A 793 -12.87 -21.03 23.15
CA ALA A 793 -12.40 -19.88 23.93
C ALA A 793 -10.86 -19.77 24.00
N SER A 794 -10.12 -20.78 23.54
CA SER A 794 -8.65 -20.82 23.52
C SER A 794 -8.02 -19.83 22.54
N ASP A 795 -8.75 -19.35 21.54
CA ASP A 795 -8.19 -18.48 20.50
C ASP A 795 -8.20 -17.00 20.94
N PHE A 796 -8.98 -16.70 21.98
CA PHE A 796 -8.95 -15.42 22.67
C PHE A 796 -7.96 -15.49 23.83
N ASN A 797 -7.24 -14.39 24.05
CA ASN A 797 -6.38 -14.26 25.20
C ASN A 797 -7.05 -13.32 26.23
N PHE A 798 -7.33 -13.88 27.41
CA PHE A 798 -7.91 -13.20 28.55
C PHE A 798 -6.98 -13.31 29.75
N LYS A 799 -6.84 -12.19 30.47
CA LYS A 799 -6.13 -12.16 31.74
C LYS A 799 -6.89 -11.28 32.73
N ASP A 800 -7.04 -11.78 33.96
CA ASP A 800 -7.52 -11.03 35.12
C ASP A 800 -6.33 -10.75 36.05
N GLU A 801 -6.18 -9.48 36.43
CA GLU A 801 -5.17 -8.99 37.35
C GLU A 801 -5.88 -8.25 38.49
N ILE A 802 -5.67 -8.70 39.72
CA ILE A 802 -6.23 -8.07 40.91
C ILE A 802 -5.18 -7.13 41.49
N LEU A 803 -5.50 -5.84 41.49
CA LEU A 803 -4.64 -4.79 41.99
C LEU A 803 -4.69 -4.70 43.52
N ALA A 804 -3.71 -4.02 44.12
CA ALA A 804 -3.55 -3.96 45.58
C ALA A 804 -4.76 -3.35 46.33
N ASP A 805 -5.55 -2.52 45.66
CA ASP A 805 -6.76 -1.89 46.20
C ASP A 805 -8.04 -2.76 46.06
N GLY A 806 -7.91 -3.94 45.45
CA GLY A 806 -9.00 -4.87 45.14
C GLY A 806 -9.65 -4.64 43.78
N THR A 807 -9.17 -3.69 42.98
CA THR A 807 -9.66 -3.46 41.61
C THR A 807 -9.23 -4.60 40.70
N HIS A 808 -10.18 -5.15 39.94
CA HIS A 808 -9.90 -6.09 38.85
C HIS A 808 -9.61 -5.31 37.56
N LYS A 809 -8.40 -5.50 37.04
CA LYS A 809 -7.95 -5.07 35.71
C LYS A 809 -7.94 -6.31 34.82
N PHE A 810 -8.80 -6.35 33.82
CA PHE A 810 -8.83 -7.48 32.91
C PHE A 810 -8.98 -7.04 31.46
N PHE A 811 -8.41 -7.83 30.56
CA PHE A 811 -8.42 -7.54 29.13
C PHE A 811 -8.86 -8.73 28.29
N VAL A 812 -9.37 -8.41 27.11
CA VAL A 812 -9.62 -9.35 26.01
C VAL A 812 -8.78 -8.94 24.82
N GLN A 813 -7.87 -9.81 24.39
CA GLN A 813 -7.21 -9.72 23.10
C GLN A 813 -7.99 -10.57 22.09
N PHE A 814 -8.24 -10.00 20.91
CA PHE A 814 -9.00 -10.66 19.86
C PHE A 814 -8.16 -11.75 19.17
N PRO A 815 -8.79 -12.74 18.52
CA PRO A 815 -8.08 -13.74 17.73
C PRO A 815 -7.43 -13.10 16.50
N HIS A 816 -6.31 -13.68 16.07
CA HIS A 816 -5.68 -13.33 14.80
C HIS A 816 -6.63 -13.63 13.64
N ALA A 817 -7.05 -12.58 12.95
CA ALA A 817 -7.96 -12.64 11.82
C ALA A 817 -7.75 -11.39 10.97
N LEU A 818 -7.26 -11.58 9.75
CA LEU A 818 -7.23 -10.52 8.74
C LEU A 818 -8.65 -10.03 8.47
N ALA A 819 -8.87 -8.73 8.36
CA ALA A 819 -10.17 -8.13 8.09
C ALA A 819 -10.02 -6.97 7.10
N ALA A 820 -10.84 -6.99 6.04
CA ALA A 820 -11.02 -5.87 5.13
C ALA A 820 -11.86 -4.77 5.79
N SER A 821 -11.92 -3.57 5.19
CA SER A 821 -12.65 -2.44 5.75
C SER A 821 -14.09 -2.78 6.17
N THR A 822 -14.57 -2.09 7.20
CA THR A 822 -15.90 -2.38 7.76
C THR A 822 -17.03 -2.09 6.79
N TYR A 823 -16.87 -1.12 5.88
CA TYR A 823 -17.84 -0.90 4.80
C TYR A 823 -17.90 -2.11 3.88
N PHE A 824 -16.73 -2.56 3.43
CA PHE A 824 -16.59 -3.69 2.54
C PHE A 824 -17.21 -4.96 3.16
N LEU A 825 -16.89 -5.25 4.42
CA LEU A 825 -17.44 -6.41 5.13
C LEU A 825 -18.94 -6.31 5.41
N ASN A 826 -19.49 -5.13 5.69
CA ASN A 826 -20.93 -4.94 5.87
C ASN A 826 -21.71 -5.10 4.56
N GLU A 827 -21.17 -4.58 3.46
CA GLU A 827 -21.77 -4.70 2.13
C GLU A 827 -21.83 -6.15 1.66
N MET A 828 -20.75 -6.90 1.89
CA MET A 828 -20.61 -8.26 1.40
C MET A 828 -21.07 -9.32 2.41
N ALA A 829 -21.56 -8.89 3.56
CA ALA A 829 -22.14 -9.76 4.57
C ALA A 829 -23.23 -10.66 3.95
N GLY A 830 -23.07 -11.98 4.06
CA GLY A 830 -24.03 -12.96 3.52
C GLY A 830 -23.96 -13.20 2.01
N ALA A 831 -23.06 -12.54 1.27
CA ALA A 831 -22.85 -12.81 -0.15
C ALA A 831 -22.17 -14.17 -0.36
N ALA A 832 -22.79 -15.05 -1.17
CA ALA A 832 -22.28 -16.39 -1.45
C ALA A 832 -21.01 -16.42 -2.34
N LYS A 833 -20.59 -15.27 -2.87
CA LYS A 833 -19.67 -15.13 -4.00
C LYS A 833 -18.72 -13.93 -3.85
N PHE A 834 -17.94 -13.88 -2.76
CA PHE A 834 -16.92 -12.83 -2.59
C PHE A 834 -15.57 -13.39 -2.08
N ASN A 835 -14.45 -12.88 -2.63
CA ASN A 835 -13.08 -13.22 -2.24
C ASN A 835 -12.44 -12.14 -1.36
N CYS A 836 -12.63 -12.22 -0.04
CA CYS A 836 -11.86 -11.44 0.90
C CYS A 836 -10.75 -12.31 1.50
N ASP A 837 -9.53 -11.79 1.54
CA ASP A 837 -8.48 -12.39 2.37
C ASP A 837 -8.92 -12.21 3.84
N GLY A 838 -9.14 -13.31 4.57
CA GLY A 838 -9.57 -13.25 5.98
C GLY A 838 -11.09 -13.19 6.23
N ALA A 839 -11.51 -12.27 7.10
CA ALA A 839 -12.84 -12.17 7.69
C ALA A 839 -13.94 -11.91 6.64
N LYS A 840 -15.12 -12.51 6.84
CA LYS A 840 -16.31 -12.31 5.97
C LYS A 840 -17.35 -11.33 6.52
N TYR A 841 -17.19 -10.90 7.76
CA TYR A 841 -18.10 -10.01 8.48
C TYR A 841 -17.27 -9.08 9.37
N PRO A 842 -17.77 -7.89 9.72
CA PRO A 842 -17.10 -7.05 10.71
C PRO A 842 -16.96 -7.77 12.06
N LEU A 843 -15.87 -7.51 12.78
CA LEU A 843 -15.65 -8.18 14.07
C LEU A 843 -16.73 -7.78 15.07
N ARG A 844 -17.40 -8.77 15.66
CA ARG A 844 -18.30 -8.62 16.81
C ARG A 844 -17.98 -9.67 17.85
N VAL A 845 -17.83 -9.28 19.12
CA VAL A 845 -17.47 -10.19 20.22
C VAL A 845 -18.38 -9.96 21.43
N VAL A 846 -18.84 -11.04 22.06
CA VAL A 846 -19.51 -11.02 23.37
C VAL A 846 -18.72 -11.86 24.37
N ALA A 847 -17.98 -11.19 25.25
CA ALA A 847 -17.22 -11.80 26.34
C ALA A 847 -18.05 -11.85 27.62
N ARG A 848 -18.20 -13.03 28.23
CA ARG A 848 -18.97 -13.29 29.45
C ARG A 848 -18.03 -13.52 30.60
N PHE A 849 -18.04 -12.60 31.54
CA PHE A 849 -17.27 -12.70 32.78
C PHE A 849 -18.13 -13.21 33.91
N TYR A 850 -17.57 -14.10 34.72
CA TYR A 850 -18.21 -14.62 35.91
C TYR A 850 -17.14 -14.99 36.94
N ASP A 851 -17.47 -14.90 38.22
CA ASP A 851 -16.60 -15.45 39.26
C ASP A 851 -16.60 -16.98 39.16
N SER A 852 -15.48 -17.61 39.51
CA SER A 852 -15.35 -19.08 39.49
C SER A 852 -16.46 -19.81 40.28
N SER A 853 -17.07 -19.16 41.27
CA SER A 853 -18.19 -19.70 42.05
C SER A 853 -19.58 -19.31 41.53
N TRP A 854 -19.69 -18.64 40.38
CA TRP A 854 -20.94 -18.13 39.79
C TRP A 854 -21.79 -17.27 40.73
N LYS A 855 -21.16 -16.59 41.70
CA LYS A 855 -21.88 -15.69 42.60
C LYS A 855 -22.21 -14.37 41.90
N ALA A 856 -23.31 -13.75 42.33
CA ALA A 856 -23.65 -12.41 41.89
C ALA A 856 -22.59 -11.41 42.38
N LEU A 857 -22.08 -10.58 41.47
CA LEU A 857 -21.17 -9.48 41.74
C LEU A 857 -21.85 -8.15 41.39
N ASP A 858 -21.35 -7.04 41.94
CA ASP A 858 -21.82 -5.70 41.60
C ASP A 858 -20.94 -5.10 40.49
N TRP A 859 -21.32 -5.37 39.23
CA TRP A 859 -20.55 -4.95 38.05
C TRP A 859 -20.68 -3.46 37.74
N SER A 860 -21.53 -2.73 38.48
CA SER A 860 -21.73 -1.29 38.31
C SER A 860 -20.62 -0.44 38.92
N LYS A 861 -19.71 -1.04 39.69
CA LYS A 861 -18.63 -0.36 40.40
C LYS A 861 -17.28 -0.43 39.69
N GLY A 862 -16.47 0.58 39.93
CA GLY A 862 -15.13 0.74 39.35
C GLY A 862 -15.04 1.94 38.42
N TRP A 863 -13.94 2.03 37.68
CA TRP A 863 -13.68 3.14 36.78
C TRP A 863 -14.35 2.94 35.41
N SER A 864 -14.35 1.71 34.87
CA SER A 864 -15.00 1.35 33.62
C SER A 864 -16.51 1.15 33.80
N ILE A 865 -17.24 2.26 33.87
CA ILE A 865 -18.72 2.28 33.83
C ILE A 865 -19.13 2.48 32.37
N LEU A 866 -19.73 1.44 31.77
CA LEU A 866 -20.09 1.43 30.36
C LEU A 866 -21.59 1.62 30.19
N SER A 867 -21.99 1.99 28.98
CA SER A 867 -23.40 2.08 28.62
C SER A 867 -23.89 0.75 28.08
N THR A 868 -25.09 0.37 28.50
CA THR A 868 -25.79 -0.81 27.99
C THR A 868 -26.33 -0.56 26.59
N ASP A 869 -26.22 -1.58 25.74
CA ASP A 869 -26.84 -1.66 24.42
C ASP A 869 -27.39 -3.09 24.20
N SER A 870 -28.23 -3.26 23.20
CA SER A 870 -28.65 -4.58 22.75
C SER A 870 -27.46 -5.39 22.21
N ASP A 871 -27.58 -6.72 22.24
CA ASP A 871 -26.52 -7.63 21.80
C ASP A 871 -26.09 -7.37 20.35
N GLU A 872 -27.00 -6.95 19.48
CA GLU A 872 -26.74 -6.59 18.08
C GLU A 872 -26.54 -5.09 17.83
N GLY A 873 -26.43 -4.29 18.88
CA GLY A 873 -26.30 -2.83 18.80
C GLY A 873 -25.04 -2.37 18.07
N TYR A 874 -24.95 -1.07 17.78
CA TYR A 874 -23.74 -0.47 17.22
C TYR A 874 -22.64 -0.32 18.28
N TYR A 875 -23.03 -0.31 19.55
CA TYR A 875 -22.19 0.00 20.70
C TYR A 875 -21.67 1.44 20.66
N TYR A 876 -20.83 1.80 21.62
CA TYR A 876 -20.39 3.18 21.81
C TYR A 876 -18.87 3.30 21.60
N PRO A 877 -18.41 4.12 20.64
CA PRO A 877 -16.99 4.23 20.32
C PRO A 877 -16.17 4.71 21.52
N VAL A 878 -14.98 4.15 21.62
CA VAL A 878 -14.00 4.51 22.64
C VAL A 878 -13.26 5.79 22.22
N THR A 879 -13.17 6.76 23.13
CA THR A 879 -12.62 8.10 22.89
C THR A 879 -11.80 8.55 24.11
N PRO A 880 -10.76 9.39 23.98
CA PRO A 880 -10.20 9.92 22.73
C PRO A 880 -9.27 8.92 22.02
N SER A 881 -8.94 9.20 20.76
CA SER A 881 -7.91 8.50 20.00
C SER A 881 -6.52 9.07 20.27
N TYR A 882 -5.55 8.17 20.42
CA TYR A 882 -4.11 8.43 20.56
C TYR A 882 -3.33 7.83 19.37
N GLN A 883 -4.01 7.49 18.27
CA GLN A 883 -3.40 6.83 17.10
C GLN A 883 -2.34 7.70 16.42
N ALA A 884 -2.60 9.00 16.29
CA ALA A 884 -1.66 9.97 15.72
C ALA A 884 -0.53 10.39 16.68
N GLY A 885 -0.65 10.09 17.98
CA GLY A 885 0.36 10.41 18.98
C GLY A 885 -0.25 10.81 20.34
N ALA A 886 0.54 11.58 21.11
CA ALA A 886 0.19 11.93 22.49
C ALA A 886 -0.90 13.00 22.62
N ASP A 887 -1.25 13.70 21.52
CA ASP A 887 -2.33 14.69 21.50
C ASP A 887 -3.67 14.02 21.15
N PRO A 888 -4.57 13.82 22.14
CA PRO A 888 -5.79 13.04 21.95
C PRO A 888 -6.79 13.70 21.00
N GLN A 889 -7.26 12.95 20.01
CA GLN A 889 -8.32 13.38 19.07
C GLN A 889 -9.68 12.81 19.47
N PRO A 890 -10.79 13.55 19.34
CA PRO A 890 -12.11 13.00 19.60
C PRO A 890 -12.48 11.93 18.57
N VAL A 891 -13.03 10.81 19.06
CA VAL A 891 -13.77 9.84 18.23
C VAL A 891 -15.25 10.02 18.52
N ASP A 892 -15.98 10.65 17.60
CA ASP A 892 -17.41 10.96 17.69
C ASP A 892 -18.26 10.24 16.63
N ARG A 893 -17.63 9.41 15.80
CA ARG A 893 -18.24 8.59 14.75
C ARG A 893 -17.73 7.15 14.83
N LEU A 894 -18.48 6.21 14.26
CA LEU A 894 -18.04 4.80 14.17
C LEU A 894 -16.90 4.63 13.15
N LEU A 895 -16.97 5.33 12.03
CA LEU A 895 -15.99 5.38 10.95
C LEU A 895 -15.75 6.85 10.57
N ARG A 896 -14.56 7.19 10.06
CA ARG A 896 -14.23 8.59 9.71
C ARG A 896 -15.22 9.13 8.67
N THR A 897 -15.56 8.31 7.68
CA THR A 897 -16.49 8.70 6.61
C THR A 897 -17.96 8.50 6.96
N ALA A 898 -18.31 8.09 8.19
CA ALA A 898 -19.70 8.00 8.61
C ALA A 898 -20.33 9.39 8.66
N CYS A 899 -21.60 9.52 8.27
CA CYS A 899 -22.29 10.81 8.28
C CYS A 899 -22.88 11.19 9.63
N ASP A 900 -23.27 10.19 10.41
CA ASP A 900 -23.90 10.39 11.70
C ASP A 900 -22.85 10.38 12.81
N GLU A 901 -22.93 11.37 13.69
CA GLU A 901 -22.27 11.33 15.00
C GLU A 901 -23.00 10.34 15.93
N VAL A 902 -22.26 9.73 16.84
CA VAL A 902 -22.83 8.85 17.85
C VAL A 902 -23.37 9.63 19.06
N SER A 903 -24.47 9.15 19.64
CA SER A 903 -25.12 9.83 20.76
C SER A 903 -24.46 9.61 22.13
N LYS A 904 -23.56 8.63 22.25
CA LYS A 904 -22.81 8.35 23.48
C LYS A 904 -21.39 7.91 23.15
N LEU A 905 -20.47 8.28 24.03
CA LEU A 905 -19.04 8.01 23.91
C LEU A 905 -18.51 7.29 25.14
N THR A 906 -17.53 6.42 24.96
CA THR A 906 -16.90 5.69 26.06
C THR A 906 -15.48 6.22 26.29
N LYS A 907 -15.24 6.86 27.44
CA LYS A 907 -13.88 7.28 27.82
C LYS A 907 -13.15 6.27 28.69
N ASN A 908 -13.93 5.52 29.46
CA ASN A 908 -13.41 4.75 30.57
C ASN A 908 -13.01 3.33 30.19
N VAL A 909 -12.29 3.18 29.08
CA VAL A 909 -11.77 1.90 28.55
C VAL A 909 -10.42 2.15 27.92
N LEU A 910 -9.48 1.22 28.07
CA LEU A 910 -8.18 1.29 27.39
C LEU A 910 -8.17 0.33 26.21
N VAL A 911 -7.88 0.85 25.02
CA VAL A 911 -7.63 0.03 23.81
C VAL A 911 -6.18 0.18 23.41
N GLU A 912 -5.54 -0.95 23.14
CA GLU A 912 -4.15 -1.00 22.74
C GLU A 912 -3.98 -1.78 21.43
N GLU A 913 -3.01 -1.35 20.62
CA GLU A 913 -2.57 -2.02 19.40
C GLU A 913 -1.13 -2.53 19.57
N PHE A 914 -0.86 -3.74 19.10
CA PHE A 914 0.49 -4.31 19.06
C PHE A 914 1.23 -3.85 17.80
N ASP A 915 2.38 -3.19 17.98
CA ASP A 915 3.19 -2.65 16.88
C ASP A 915 4.25 -3.63 16.34
N GLY A 916 4.23 -4.88 16.81
CA GLY A 916 5.25 -5.89 16.53
C GLY A 916 6.30 -6.05 17.64
N TYR A 917 6.34 -5.13 18.60
CA TYR A 917 7.29 -5.17 19.72
C TYR A 917 6.62 -4.88 21.07
N VAL A 918 5.79 -3.84 21.14
CA VAL A 918 5.09 -3.39 22.35
C VAL A 918 3.62 -3.12 22.06
N TRP A 919 2.81 -3.16 23.11
CA TRP A 919 1.43 -2.67 23.06
C TRP A 919 1.43 -1.16 23.26
N ARG A 920 0.75 -0.45 22.36
CA ARG A 920 0.61 1.00 22.40
C ARG A 920 -0.83 1.39 22.67
N LYS A 921 -1.05 2.37 23.53
CA LYS A 921 -2.34 3.00 23.77
C LYS A 921 -2.82 3.67 22.48
N VAL A 922 -4.00 3.28 22.00
CA VAL A 922 -4.60 3.82 20.78
C VAL A 922 -5.95 4.48 21.00
N LEU A 923 -6.79 4.02 21.94
CA LEU A 923 -8.06 4.66 22.26
C LEU A 923 -8.38 4.63 23.75
N GLY A 924 -9.11 5.64 24.20
CA GLY A 924 -9.67 5.77 25.55
C GLY A 924 -8.61 5.98 26.62
N ASP A 925 -9.02 6.06 27.88
CA ASP A 925 -8.12 6.38 28.99
C ASP A 925 -7.89 5.20 29.95
N THR A 926 -7.17 5.46 31.04
CA THR A 926 -6.94 4.52 32.12
C THR A 926 -6.96 5.29 33.45
N PRO A 927 -7.45 4.71 34.56
CA PRO A 927 -7.43 5.36 35.87
C PRO A 927 -6.02 5.44 36.46
N PHE A 928 -5.08 4.70 35.89
CA PHE A 928 -3.68 4.68 36.32
C PHE A 928 -2.89 5.71 35.50
N VAL A 929 -2.11 6.53 36.18
CA VAL A 929 -1.05 7.30 35.51
C VAL A 929 -0.12 6.29 34.84
N ASN A 930 0.33 6.56 33.63
CA ASN A 930 1.05 5.56 32.83
C ASN A 930 2.34 5.10 33.54
N GLY A 931 2.50 3.78 33.67
CA GLY A 931 3.61 3.12 34.35
C GLY A 931 3.14 1.87 35.09
N GLU A 932 3.95 0.80 35.09
CA GLU A 932 3.71 -0.36 35.94
C GLU A 932 4.40 -0.17 37.29
N ASP A 933 3.85 -0.78 38.34
CA ASP A 933 4.58 -0.86 39.61
C ASP A 933 5.90 -1.61 39.38
N ALA A 934 7.01 -1.09 39.89
CA ALA A 934 8.29 -1.77 39.75
C ALA A 934 8.33 -2.99 40.67
N GLN A 935 8.33 -4.19 40.07
CA GLN A 935 8.39 -5.46 40.78
C GLN A 935 9.84 -5.87 41.05
N ASN A 936 10.09 -6.55 42.17
CA ASN A 936 11.41 -7.10 42.52
C ASN A 936 12.56 -6.06 42.46
N VAL A 937 12.33 -4.85 42.96
CA VAL A 937 13.33 -3.77 42.90
C VAL A 937 14.57 -4.18 43.70
N VAL A 938 15.72 -4.26 43.02
CA VAL A 938 17.02 -4.46 43.67
C VAL A 938 17.93 -3.29 43.35
N VAL A 939 18.47 -2.65 44.39
CA VAL A 939 19.44 -1.55 44.27
C VAL A 939 20.69 -1.93 45.04
N THR A 940 21.82 -1.96 44.36
CA THR A 940 23.12 -2.36 44.87
C THR A 940 24.07 -1.17 44.84
N ASP A 941 24.47 -0.68 46.00
CA ASP A 941 25.43 0.39 46.12
C ASP A 941 26.80 -0.14 46.57
N THR A 942 27.88 0.44 46.07
CA THR A 942 29.24 0.06 46.48
C THR A 942 29.82 1.07 47.47
N ILE A 943 30.40 0.56 48.56
CA ILE A 943 31.13 1.38 49.52
C ILE A 943 32.55 1.59 48.98
N PRO A 944 33.00 2.83 48.74
CA PRO A 944 34.33 3.09 48.20
C PRO A 944 35.46 2.54 49.08
N LEU A 945 36.62 2.24 48.48
CA LEU A 945 37.83 1.91 49.23
C LEU A 945 38.25 3.08 50.13
N GLY A 946 38.71 2.77 51.34
CA GLY A 946 39.00 3.78 52.38
C GLY A 946 37.79 4.20 53.19
N PHE A 947 36.58 3.67 52.93
CA PHE A 947 35.42 3.85 53.81
C PHE A 947 35.07 2.54 54.52
N ARG A 948 34.73 2.64 55.81
CA ARG A 948 34.18 1.51 56.58
C ARG A 948 32.76 1.81 57.01
N LEU A 949 31.83 0.90 56.72
CA LEU A 949 30.46 0.97 57.19
C LEU A 949 30.42 1.01 58.72
N ILE A 950 29.73 2.00 59.29
CA ILE A 950 29.55 2.13 60.74
C ILE A 950 28.08 2.02 61.16
N GLN A 951 27.14 2.31 60.24
CA GLN A 951 25.72 2.22 60.52
C GLN A 951 24.92 1.91 59.25
N LEU A 952 24.02 0.93 59.36
CA LEU A 952 22.95 0.68 58.41
C LEU A 952 21.64 1.10 59.10
N LYS A 953 20.82 1.95 58.47
CA LYS A 953 19.49 2.29 59.02
C LYS A 953 18.64 1.01 59.04
N GLU A 954 17.86 0.77 60.09
CA GLU A 954 17.00 -0.41 60.20
C GLU A 954 15.96 -0.41 59.07
N ASN A 955 16.27 -1.10 57.98
CA ASN A 955 15.37 -1.41 56.88
C ASN A 955 15.58 -2.89 56.53
N PRO A 956 14.56 -3.76 56.72
CA PRO A 956 14.70 -5.21 56.50
C PRO A 956 15.01 -5.57 55.04
N ASN A 957 14.83 -4.63 54.12
CA ASN A 957 15.12 -4.78 52.70
C ASN A 957 16.61 -4.54 52.38
N VAL A 958 17.44 -4.07 53.32
CA VAL A 958 18.84 -3.69 53.04
C VAL A 958 19.81 -4.68 53.69
N VAL A 959 20.76 -5.18 52.90
CA VAL A 959 21.80 -6.14 53.33
C VAL A 959 23.17 -5.56 53.00
N TYR A 960 24.14 -5.73 53.90
CA TYR A 960 25.54 -5.37 53.65
C TYR A 960 26.42 -6.62 53.55
N GLU A 961 27.31 -6.63 52.56
CA GLU A 961 28.36 -7.64 52.38
C GLU A 961 29.72 -6.96 52.29
N LYS A 962 30.66 -7.37 53.14
CA LYS A 962 32.05 -6.90 53.08
C LYS A 962 32.73 -7.50 51.84
N ALA A 963 33.49 -6.68 51.11
CA ALA A 963 34.17 -7.11 49.89
C ALA A 963 35.69 -7.16 50.10
N GLU A 964 36.26 -8.36 50.26
CA GLU A 964 37.71 -8.55 50.40
C GLU A 964 38.38 -8.77 49.04
N GLY A 965 39.48 -8.05 48.79
CA GLY A 965 40.24 -8.15 47.53
C GLY A 965 39.55 -7.55 46.30
N LYS A 966 38.55 -6.70 46.49
CA LYS A 966 37.79 -6.01 45.44
C LYS A 966 38.14 -4.51 45.37
N PRO A 967 37.82 -3.80 44.26
CA PRO A 967 38.07 -2.36 44.13
C PRO A 967 37.11 -1.47 44.96
N TYR A 968 36.43 -2.02 45.96
CA TYR A 968 35.47 -1.38 46.87
C TYR A 968 35.51 -2.09 48.23
N ALA A 969 35.19 -1.39 49.32
CA ALA A 969 35.27 -1.92 50.69
C ALA A 969 34.08 -2.83 51.08
N GLY A 970 32.97 -2.70 50.36
CA GLY A 970 31.80 -3.55 50.55
C GLY A 970 30.66 -3.16 49.63
N VAL A 971 29.58 -3.91 49.72
CA VAL A 971 28.38 -3.78 48.89
C VAL A 971 27.17 -3.69 49.80
N ILE A 972 26.29 -2.73 49.54
CA ILE A 972 24.98 -2.63 50.19
C ILE A 972 23.93 -2.95 49.14
N THR A 973 23.07 -3.93 49.40
CA THR A 973 21.99 -4.33 48.51
C THR A 973 20.65 -4.09 49.19
N TYR A 974 19.86 -3.17 48.65
CA TYR A 974 18.44 -3.02 48.90
C TYR A 974 17.65 -3.97 47.99
N ARG A 975 16.69 -4.73 48.55
CA ARG A 975 15.78 -5.64 47.85
C ARG A 975 14.36 -5.45 48.34
N ARG A 976 13.47 -5.02 47.45
CA ARG A 976 12.04 -4.95 47.71
C ARG A 976 11.34 -6.10 47.01
N SER A 977 10.71 -6.98 47.78
CA SER A 977 9.89 -8.07 47.24
C SER A 977 8.45 -7.65 46.93
N SER A 978 7.96 -6.58 47.56
CA SER A 978 6.70 -5.94 47.21
C SER A 978 6.91 -4.91 46.11
N ALA A 979 5.90 -4.69 45.28
CA ALA A 979 5.96 -3.69 44.23
C ALA A 979 6.28 -2.29 44.82
N LEU A 980 7.10 -1.50 44.13
CA LEU A 980 7.24 -0.06 44.37
C LEU A 980 6.20 0.66 43.49
N PRO A 981 5.13 1.21 44.09
CA PRO A 981 4.06 1.80 43.31
C PRO A 981 4.53 2.98 42.48
N LEU A 982 3.84 3.23 41.37
CA LEU A 982 4.12 4.37 40.51
C LEU A 982 4.09 5.71 41.28
N GLY A 983 5.11 6.56 41.08
CA GLY A 983 5.25 7.87 41.72
C GLY A 983 5.71 7.83 43.18
N GLU A 984 5.86 6.64 43.76
CA GLU A 984 6.37 6.46 45.12
C GLU A 984 7.90 6.46 45.15
N LYS A 985 8.42 6.87 46.31
CA LYS A 985 9.85 6.86 46.62
C LYS A 985 10.13 5.84 47.69
N ASP A 986 11.27 5.19 47.59
CA ASP A 986 11.89 4.47 48.70
C ASP A 986 13.32 4.99 48.92
N GLU A 987 13.87 4.73 50.09
CA GLU A 987 15.17 5.26 50.49
C GLU A 987 16.02 4.19 51.19
N MET A 988 17.28 4.14 50.79
CA MET A 988 18.33 3.45 51.52
C MET A 988 19.33 4.46 52.07
N THR A 989 19.47 4.54 53.39
CA THR A 989 20.46 5.40 54.06
C THR A 989 21.47 4.55 54.84
N TYR A 990 22.75 4.91 54.74
CA TYR A 990 23.83 4.26 55.51
C TYR A 990 24.95 5.26 55.83
N ALA A 991 25.69 5.03 56.92
CA ALA A 991 26.81 5.88 57.31
C ALA A 991 28.13 5.11 57.31
N CYS A 992 29.16 5.74 56.77
CA CYS A 992 30.52 5.22 56.75
C CYS A 992 31.47 6.20 57.45
N VAL A 993 32.56 5.69 58.02
CA VAL A 993 33.71 6.51 58.41
C VAL A 993 34.78 6.42 57.32
N TYR A 994 35.39 7.54 56.96
CA TYR A 994 36.53 7.57 56.06
C TYR A 994 37.81 7.26 56.84
N GLU A 995 38.53 6.20 56.45
CA GLU A 995 39.76 5.70 57.09
C GLU A 995 41.02 5.99 56.26
N GLY A 996 40.91 6.78 55.18
CA GLY A 996 42.04 7.18 54.34
C GLY A 996 42.41 6.18 53.23
N GLY A 997 43.25 6.60 52.27
CA GLY A 997 43.93 5.71 51.32
C GLY A 997 43.34 5.52 49.92
N GLY A 998 42.36 6.33 49.46
CA GLY A 998 41.80 6.25 48.10
C GLY A 998 42.00 7.54 47.27
N THR A 999 42.58 7.43 46.07
CA THR A 999 42.64 8.53 45.08
C THR A 999 41.28 8.65 44.38
N THR A 1000 40.66 9.84 44.40
CA THR A 1000 39.47 10.28 43.66
C THR A 1000 38.53 9.16 43.17
N MET A 1001 37.44 8.89 43.91
CA MET A 1001 36.44 7.89 43.51
C MET A 1001 35.06 8.51 43.30
N SER A 1002 34.44 8.18 42.16
CA SER A 1002 32.99 8.28 41.99
C SER A 1002 32.35 7.06 42.67
N ALA A 1003 31.51 7.25 43.68
CA ALA A 1003 30.75 6.14 44.25
C ALA A 1003 29.64 5.77 43.26
N GLY A 1004 29.74 4.58 42.65
CA GLY A 1004 28.75 4.07 41.72
C GLY A 1004 27.67 3.26 42.45
N CYS A 1005 26.41 3.61 42.21
CA CYS A 1005 25.27 2.76 42.53
C CYS A 1005 24.92 1.90 41.30
N HIS A 1006 24.41 0.70 41.50
CA HIS A 1006 24.02 -0.28 40.49
C HIS A 1006 22.62 -0.81 40.81
N VAL A 1007 21.64 -0.50 39.97
CA VAL A 1007 20.28 -1.02 40.10
C VAL A 1007 20.16 -2.26 39.24
N SER A 1008 19.49 -3.30 39.74
CA SER A 1008 19.13 -4.47 38.95
C SER A 1008 17.64 -4.77 39.13
N SER A 1009 16.81 -4.28 38.21
CA SER A 1009 15.73 -5.09 37.64
C SER A 1009 16.25 -5.61 36.28
N ASP A 1010 15.45 -6.32 35.48
CA ASP A 1010 15.94 -7.13 34.35
C ASP A 1010 16.84 -6.44 33.29
N LYS A 1011 17.04 -5.10 33.30
CA LYS A 1011 18.14 -4.38 32.61
C LYS A 1011 18.38 -3.06 33.33
N GLU A 1012 19.63 -2.63 33.61
CA GLU A 1012 20.10 -1.20 33.66
C GLU A 1012 21.43 -0.90 34.42
N LYS A 1013 21.95 0.34 34.25
CA LYS A 1013 23.10 1.00 34.92
C LYS A 1013 22.75 2.45 35.32
N VAL A 1014 23.38 2.99 36.37
CA VAL A 1014 23.07 4.30 37.02
C VAL A 1014 24.24 5.31 36.98
N ASN A 1015 23.90 6.61 37.07
CA ASN A 1015 24.81 7.76 37.19
C ASN A 1015 25.59 7.81 38.52
N ALA A 1016 26.89 8.12 38.46
CA ALA A 1016 27.78 8.17 39.64
C ALA A 1016 27.81 9.55 40.31
N VAL A 1017 27.99 9.59 41.64
CA VAL A 1017 28.16 10.82 42.43
C VAL A 1017 29.65 11.21 42.45
N PRO A 1018 30.03 12.44 42.05
CA PRO A 1018 31.40 12.91 42.22
C PRO A 1018 31.65 13.32 43.68
N LEU A 1019 32.61 12.66 44.35
CA LEU A 1019 33.12 13.07 45.67
C LEU A 1019 34.60 13.48 45.47
N VAL A 1020 34.92 14.76 45.74
CA VAL A 1020 36.27 15.28 45.47
C VAL A 1020 37.17 15.00 46.67
N ILE A 1021 38.11 14.08 46.49
CA ILE A 1021 39.22 13.84 47.41
C ILE A 1021 40.43 14.61 46.86
N THR A 1022 40.93 15.60 47.59
CA THR A 1022 42.12 16.35 47.19
C THR A 1022 43.39 15.57 47.51
N ASP A 1023 43.81 14.69 46.60
CA ASP A 1023 45.22 14.62 46.17
C ASP A 1023 45.42 13.79 44.88
N LYS A 1024 46.55 14.07 44.21
CA LYS A 1024 46.89 13.84 42.78
C LYS A 1024 47.03 12.39 42.25
N ASN A 1025 46.74 12.29 40.93
CA ASN A 1025 47.33 11.49 39.84
C ASN A 1025 46.66 10.18 39.35
N GLU A 1026 46.73 10.02 38.03
CA GLU A 1026 45.98 9.20 37.06
C GLU A 1026 46.18 7.66 37.05
N SER A 1027 45.21 7.03 36.41
CA SER A 1027 44.87 5.62 36.20
C SER A 1027 45.63 4.87 35.08
N ASP A 1028 45.70 3.54 35.22
CA ASP A 1028 45.97 2.57 34.13
C ASP A 1028 44.84 1.52 34.02
N ILE A 1029 44.62 1.04 32.79
CA ILE A 1029 43.52 0.16 32.29
C ILE A 1029 43.85 -1.34 32.48
N LYS A 1030 42.86 -2.24 32.71
CA LYS A 1030 42.57 -3.47 31.88
C LYS A 1030 41.62 -4.52 32.49
N ASN A 1031 40.75 -4.99 31.57
CA ASN A 1031 40.24 -6.35 31.31
C ASN A 1031 39.24 -7.05 32.26
N PHE A 1032 38.18 -7.59 31.63
CA PHE A 1032 37.37 -8.68 32.17
C PHE A 1032 37.20 -9.79 31.10
N ASP A 1033 37.29 -11.03 31.58
CA ASP A 1033 37.30 -12.30 30.83
C ASP A 1033 35.93 -13.02 30.93
N SER A 1034 35.82 -14.02 30.06
CA SER A 1034 34.73 -14.84 29.53
C SER A 1034 34.32 -16.10 30.33
N GLN A 1035 33.25 -16.76 29.83
CA GLN A 1035 32.69 -18.12 30.07
C GLN A 1035 31.50 -18.22 31.05
N LYS A 1036 30.42 -19.02 30.87
CA LYS A 1036 29.82 -19.88 29.81
C LYS A 1036 28.46 -20.41 30.37
N VAL A 1037 27.44 -20.69 29.54
CA VAL A 1037 26.43 -21.77 29.75
C VAL A 1037 25.92 -22.31 28.38
N ASP A 1038 25.74 -23.63 28.28
CA ASP A 1038 25.28 -24.42 27.12
C ASP A 1038 23.76 -24.30 26.85
N GLU A 1039 23.35 -23.99 25.61
CA GLU A 1039 21.95 -23.94 25.14
C GLU A 1039 21.69 -24.91 23.96
N TYR A 1040 20.42 -25.27 23.75
CA TYR A 1040 19.93 -25.93 22.53
C TYR A 1040 19.36 -24.88 21.57
N VAL A 1041 19.66 -25.04 20.28
CA VAL A 1041 19.43 -24.02 19.26
C VAL A 1041 18.85 -24.60 17.98
N ASN A 1042 18.11 -23.77 17.26
CA ASN A 1042 17.68 -24.03 15.90
C ASN A 1042 18.72 -23.46 14.93
N VAL A 1043 19.05 -24.17 13.85
CA VAL A 1043 19.95 -23.69 12.81
C VAL A 1043 19.12 -23.29 11.60
N TYR A 1044 19.32 -22.08 11.09
CA TYR A 1044 18.63 -21.51 9.95
C TYR A 1044 19.63 -21.14 8.83
N THR A 1045 19.13 -20.95 7.62
CA THR A 1045 19.87 -20.26 6.56
C THR A 1045 19.91 -18.75 6.84
N THR A 1046 20.75 -18.00 6.12
CA THR A 1046 20.83 -16.54 6.24
C THR A 1046 19.55 -15.79 5.81
N LEU A 1047 18.63 -16.49 5.11
CA LEU A 1047 17.31 -15.97 4.72
C LEU A 1047 16.18 -16.46 5.66
N GLY A 1048 16.51 -17.13 6.77
CA GLY A 1048 15.55 -17.50 7.81
C GLY A 1048 14.88 -18.87 7.67
N ALA A 1049 15.26 -19.69 6.68
CA ALA A 1049 14.71 -21.05 6.53
C ALA A 1049 15.32 -22.00 7.57
N LEU A 1050 14.49 -22.74 8.32
CA LEU A 1050 14.94 -23.67 9.36
C LEU A 1050 15.60 -24.93 8.76
N VAL A 1051 16.88 -25.16 9.08
CA VAL A 1051 17.71 -26.27 8.57
C VAL A 1051 17.81 -27.43 9.58
N LYS A 1052 17.98 -27.11 10.88
CA LYS A 1052 17.96 -28.10 11.98
C LYS A 1052 17.25 -27.53 13.20
N ARG A 1053 16.49 -28.36 13.91
CA ARG A 1053 15.73 -27.94 15.10
C ARG A 1053 16.33 -28.51 16.37
N HIS A 1054 16.48 -27.67 17.38
CA HIS A 1054 16.77 -28.07 18.76
C HIS A 1054 18.02 -28.96 18.93
N VAL A 1055 19.13 -28.55 18.29
CA VAL A 1055 20.44 -29.23 18.37
C VAL A 1055 21.34 -28.53 19.38
N ARG A 1056 22.31 -29.25 19.97
CA ARG A 1056 23.30 -28.63 20.86
C ARG A 1056 24.16 -27.66 20.06
N VAL A 1057 24.45 -26.48 20.61
CA VAL A 1057 25.33 -25.48 19.97
C VAL A 1057 26.66 -26.09 19.53
N SER A 1058 27.21 -27.04 20.31
CA SER A 1058 28.49 -27.72 20.03
C SER A 1058 28.49 -28.67 18.84
N SER A 1059 27.32 -29.05 18.30
CA SER A 1059 27.17 -29.96 17.16
C SER A 1059 26.26 -29.38 16.07
N ALA A 1060 26.05 -28.05 16.07
CA ALA A 1060 25.06 -27.38 15.23
C ALA A 1060 25.36 -27.48 13.72
N LEU A 1061 26.63 -27.58 13.35
CA LEU A 1061 27.07 -27.53 11.95
C LEU A 1061 27.35 -28.91 11.32
N ASP A 1062 27.41 -29.98 12.12
CA ASP A 1062 27.86 -31.29 11.66
C ASP A 1062 27.00 -31.85 10.50
N GLY A 1063 27.61 -32.09 9.34
CA GLY A 1063 26.93 -32.66 8.16
C GLY A 1063 26.08 -31.67 7.35
N LEU A 1064 26.29 -30.36 7.53
CA LEU A 1064 25.82 -29.32 6.61
C LEU A 1064 26.88 -29.05 5.52
N ASP A 1065 26.44 -28.59 4.34
CA ASP A 1065 27.37 -28.17 3.28
C ASP A 1065 28.16 -26.90 3.70
N PRO A 1066 29.35 -26.62 3.13
CA PRO A 1066 30.12 -25.42 3.48
C PRO A 1066 29.35 -24.13 3.16
N GLY A 1067 29.14 -23.26 4.16
CA GLY A 1067 28.27 -22.08 4.01
C GLY A 1067 28.15 -21.24 5.30
N VAL A 1068 27.33 -20.18 5.26
CA VAL A 1068 27.03 -19.36 6.44
C VAL A 1068 25.65 -19.73 6.97
N TYR A 1069 25.59 -20.10 8.25
CA TYR A 1069 24.37 -20.54 8.91
C TYR A 1069 24.08 -19.70 10.15
N MET A 1070 22.81 -19.49 10.43
CA MET A 1070 22.30 -18.83 11.63
C MET A 1070 22.08 -19.89 12.71
N VAL A 1071 22.85 -19.88 13.78
CA VAL A 1071 22.73 -20.84 14.90
C VAL A 1071 22.04 -20.15 16.08
N GLY A 1072 20.82 -20.57 16.38
CA GLY A 1072 19.87 -19.92 17.28
C GLY A 1072 19.39 -18.57 16.75
N ASN A 1073 18.74 -17.76 17.59
CA ASN A 1073 18.28 -16.41 17.24
C ASN A 1073 19.41 -15.36 17.29
N LYS A 1074 20.69 -15.75 17.45
CA LYS A 1074 21.73 -14.83 17.93
C LYS A 1074 23.11 -14.91 17.29
N LYS A 1075 23.46 -15.88 16.42
CA LYS A 1075 24.80 -15.90 15.77
C LYS A 1075 24.82 -16.44 14.34
N MET A 1076 25.39 -15.67 13.42
CA MET A 1076 25.88 -16.17 12.12
C MET A 1076 27.23 -16.87 12.32
N ILE A 1077 27.34 -18.10 11.84
CA ILE A 1077 28.55 -18.92 11.94
C ILE A 1077 28.86 -19.46 10.54
N LYS A 1078 30.11 -19.28 10.10
CA LYS A 1078 30.62 -19.84 8.84
C LYS A 1078 31.10 -21.27 9.10
N HIS A 1079 30.48 -22.25 8.44
CA HIS A 1079 30.85 -23.67 8.54
C HIS A 1079 32.11 -23.99 7.75
#